data_AF-A0A136L8Z3-F1
#
_entry.id   AF-A0A136L8Z3-F1
#
_cell.length_a   1.000
_cell.length_b   1.000
_cell.length_c   1.000
_cell.angle_alpha   90.00
_cell.angle_beta   90.00
_cell.angle_gamma   90.00
#
_symmetry.space_group_name_H-M   'P 1'
#
loop_
_entity.id
_entity.type
_entity.pdbx_description
1 polymer ?
#
loop_
_entity_poly.entity_id
_entity_poly.type
_entity_poly.pdbx_seq_one_letter_code
_entity_poly.pdbx_strand_id
1 'polypeptide(L)'
;MVGRIFSTMLRLVISIIVVAITITILSLLPGFEINDAAALIIGIILLSLLNAHLYPLLIRLTLPLTVLSFGLISFILNGLMILLVAAVMPGWQVDGLLTAILISIVFTFLFGSVVPGIMGRRDDELYRYEIVKRYANKAKKESAKNYERPGLMILEIDGLSGPALHQAVGQGYMPFIKSWLRSGEYKLLVWDSGLPSQTSAMQAGILHGSHFNIPAFRFYNKREGVLLVSNRPKDAALMLSHLDDGKGILAENGFSLNNWAHGNASEILLTFTGFSTEVGSLKGMRSSDTLFQFFAVAANMQRVIISAIRDLVTEYREARAQVRRDIEPRIRRHFPYPLIRTGTVAVLPYLSIYLLIGKMWEGISVAYTTFVSYDEVAHHSGVERSDAFKILTQFDEQVRLMVEASKQAPRKYEFVLLSDHGQSQGATFRQRYGMTLGELIDKSITDPSHAIQIVMGENASGNLNLLASQFAQSSRWAAKRVKALIKTHENKDYIELKLLSDGESSREEQVKKADTVVCASGNLALVYFKVSKERMTLEEIDAAFPNLVNLLSQHPGIGFVLVRSKDDGLIAVGSKGVYYLDSDTVDGENPLTHYGENAAMHLRELDTYPDVGDLVLISMYDPEWDEVAAFEELVGSHGGLGGDQNHPFIMFPKSFDPDNEIKDLIGAPAIYKLLKKWTEGR
;
A
#
# COMPACT_ATOMS: atom_id res chain seq x y z
N MET A 1 -38.16 18.59 3.29
CA MET A 1 -37.40 19.68 3.95
C MET A 1 -37.50 19.61 5.48
N VAL A 2 -38.71 19.45 6.04
CA VAL A 2 -38.98 19.34 7.50
C VAL A 2 -38.21 18.20 8.18
N GLY A 3 -38.20 16.98 7.61
CA GLY A 3 -37.45 15.85 8.18
C GLY A 3 -35.93 16.06 8.24
N ARG A 4 -35.35 16.84 7.31
CA ARG A 4 -33.90 17.15 7.31
C ARG A 4 -33.54 18.17 8.39
N ILE A 5 -34.38 19.19 8.59
CA ILE A 5 -34.21 20.19 9.65
C ILE A 5 -34.33 19.51 11.01
N PHE A 6 -35.34 18.65 11.20
CA PHE A 6 -35.54 17.86 12.42
C PHE A 6 -34.32 16.98 12.72
N SER A 7 -33.79 16.25 11.73
CA SER A 7 -32.60 15.41 11.92
C SER A 7 -31.34 16.22 12.27
N THR A 8 -31.19 17.45 11.74
CA THR A 8 -30.03 18.30 12.01
C THR A 8 -30.11 18.92 13.40
N MET A 9 -31.31 19.37 13.81
CA MET A 9 -31.57 19.89 15.16
C MET A 9 -31.44 18.80 16.22
N LEU A 10 -31.98 17.60 15.97
CA LEU A 10 -31.81 16.45 16.86
C LEU A 10 -30.34 16.11 17.06
N ARG A 11 -29.54 16.12 15.98
CA ARG A 11 -28.08 15.91 16.07
C ARG A 11 -27.40 16.99 16.90
N LEU A 12 -27.73 18.25 16.68
CA LEU A 12 -27.13 19.36 17.44
C LEU A 12 -27.42 19.20 18.94
N VAL A 13 -28.67 18.86 19.29
CA VAL A 13 -29.08 18.62 20.67
C VAL A 13 -28.35 17.42 21.27
N ILE A 14 -28.29 16.29 20.57
CA ILE A 14 -27.56 15.09 21.04
C ILE A 14 -26.07 15.41 21.23
N SER A 15 -25.44 16.11 20.29
CA SER A 15 -24.04 16.50 20.39
C SER A 15 -23.78 17.40 21.61
N ILE A 16 -24.64 18.40 21.84
CA ILE A 16 -24.52 19.29 23.02
C ILE A 16 -24.67 18.49 24.32
N ILE A 17 -25.63 17.57 24.38
CA ILE A 17 -25.86 16.72 25.56
C ILE A 17 -24.63 15.83 25.82
N VAL A 18 -24.11 15.16 24.78
CA VAL A 18 -22.93 14.29 24.91
C VAL A 18 -21.71 15.11 25.32
N VAL A 19 -21.52 16.30 24.77
CA VAL A 19 -20.43 17.22 25.16
C VAL A 19 -20.56 17.64 26.63
N ALA A 20 -21.76 18.03 27.07
CA ALA A 20 -22.02 18.42 28.46
C ALA A 20 -21.77 17.26 29.44
N ILE A 21 -22.28 16.06 29.12
CA ILE A 21 -22.03 14.84 29.92
C ILE A 21 -20.54 14.52 29.96
N THR A 22 -19.87 14.56 28.82
CA THR A 22 -18.43 14.27 28.71
C THR A 22 -17.62 15.21 29.57
N ILE A 23 -17.88 16.52 29.48
CA ILE A 23 -17.18 17.53 30.27
C ILE A 23 -17.47 17.36 31.78
N THR A 24 -18.71 17.01 32.15
CA THR A 24 -19.08 16.75 33.55
C THR A 24 -18.39 15.49 34.10
N ILE A 25 -18.23 14.45 33.29
CA ILE A 25 -17.44 13.26 33.66
C ILE A 25 -15.96 13.65 33.82
N LEU A 26 -15.45 14.49 32.91
CA LEU A 26 -14.07 14.95 32.95
C LEU A 26 -13.78 15.83 34.16
N SER A 27 -14.73 16.62 34.66
CA SER A 27 -14.53 17.42 35.87
C SER A 27 -14.41 16.58 37.15
N LEU A 28 -14.53 15.25 37.05
CA LEU A 28 -14.16 14.33 38.14
C LEU A 28 -12.66 14.01 38.14
N LEU A 29 -11.92 14.37 37.09
CA LEU A 29 -10.47 14.18 37.03
C LEU A 29 -9.77 15.22 37.90
N PRO A 30 -8.73 14.83 38.67
CA PRO A 30 -7.89 15.78 39.38
C PRO A 30 -7.34 16.84 38.43
N GLY A 31 -7.51 18.11 38.79
CA GLY A 31 -7.00 19.25 38.02
C GLY A 31 -7.88 19.71 36.86
N PHE A 32 -9.16 19.32 36.81
CA PHE A 32 -10.17 19.95 35.97
C PHE A 32 -11.43 20.26 36.78
N GLU A 33 -11.73 21.54 36.99
CA GLU A 33 -12.90 21.97 37.76
C GLU A 33 -13.76 22.94 36.97
N ILE A 34 -15.08 22.75 37.10
CA ILE A 34 -16.10 23.66 36.57
C ILE A 34 -17.02 24.08 37.70
N ASN A 35 -17.10 25.40 37.93
CA ASN A 35 -17.77 25.93 39.13
C ASN A 35 -19.30 25.86 39.05
N ASP A 36 -19.89 26.05 37.86
CA ASP A 36 -21.34 26.10 37.69
C ASP A 36 -21.81 25.76 36.26
N ALA A 37 -23.13 25.60 36.09
CA ALA A 37 -23.75 25.23 34.82
C ALA A 37 -23.64 26.33 33.74
N ALA A 38 -23.59 27.61 34.13
CA ALA A 38 -23.40 28.70 33.17
C ALA A 38 -21.97 28.70 32.63
N ALA A 39 -20.97 28.49 33.49
CA ALA A 39 -19.58 28.29 33.10
C ALA A 39 -19.45 27.11 32.12
N LEU A 40 -20.13 25.98 32.37
CA LEU A 40 -20.16 24.84 31.46
C LEU A 40 -20.69 25.21 30.07
N ILE A 41 -21.88 25.83 29.99
CA ILE A 41 -22.53 26.17 28.72
C ILE A 41 -21.71 27.19 27.92
N ILE A 42 -21.26 28.26 28.57
CA ILE A 42 -20.49 29.32 27.89
C ILE A 42 -19.13 28.77 27.45
N GLY A 43 -18.48 27.93 28.26
CA GLY A 43 -17.24 27.26 27.90
C GLY A 43 -17.39 26.37 26.66
N ILE A 44 -18.49 25.60 26.56
CA ILE A 44 -18.80 24.79 25.36
C ILE A 44 -18.96 25.67 24.12
N ILE A 45 -19.66 26.81 24.24
CA ILE A 45 -19.86 27.74 23.12
C ILE A 45 -18.52 28.32 22.67
N LEU A 46 -17.68 28.78 23.60
CA LEU A 46 -16.35 29.31 23.28
C LEU A 46 -15.46 28.25 22.64
N LEU A 47 -15.41 27.05 23.21
CA LEU A 47 -14.65 25.93 22.64
C LEU A 47 -15.14 25.59 21.22
N SER A 48 -16.45 25.66 20.97
CA SER A 48 -17.04 25.45 19.65
C SER A 48 -16.65 26.54 18.65
N LEU A 49 -16.66 27.81 19.05
CA LEU A 49 -16.21 28.94 18.22
C LEU A 49 -14.71 28.83 17.89
N LEU A 50 -13.93 28.51 18.90
CA LEU A 50 -12.50 28.27 18.80
C LEU A 50 -12.17 27.12 17.83
N ASN A 51 -12.91 26.01 17.90
CA ASN A 51 -12.78 24.90 16.94
C ASN A 51 -13.28 25.25 15.53
N ALA A 52 -14.24 26.16 15.39
CA ALA A 52 -14.75 26.60 14.09
C ALA A 52 -13.78 27.55 13.36
N HIS A 53 -13.03 28.38 14.10
CA HIS A 53 -12.23 29.47 13.52
C HIS A 53 -10.72 29.32 13.72
N LEU A 54 -10.27 29.01 14.94
CA LEU A 54 -8.84 28.96 15.28
C LEU A 54 -8.23 27.59 14.98
N TYR A 55 -8.94 26.49 15.26
CA TYR A 55 -8.42 25.14 14.98
C TYR A 55 -8.03 24.94 13.50
N PRO A 56 -8.81 25.37 12.48
CA PRO A 56 -8.41 25.26 11.08
C PRO A 56 -7.11 26.01 10.74
N LEU A 57 -6.81 27.10 11.45
CA LEU A 57 -5.56 27.84 11.29
C LEU A 57 -4.39 27.10 11.96
N LEU A 58 -4.58 26.61 13.19
CA LEU A 58 -3.56 25.88 13.93
C LEU A 58 -3.20 24.55 13.25
N ILE A 59 -4.20 23.79 12.80
CA ILE A 59 -3.97 22.56 12.06
C ILE A 59 -3.25 22.85 10.75
N ARG A 60 -3.56 23.97 10.08
CA ARG A 60 -2.80 24.40 8.89
C ARG A 60 -1.34 24.61 9.19
N LEU A 61 -0.96 25.12 10.35
CA LEU A 61 0.43 25.34 10.76
C LEU A 61 1.12 24.11 11.34
N THR A 62 0.37 23.05 11.64
CA THR A 62 0.90 21.85 12.31
C THR A 62 0.61 20.57 11.52
N LEU A 63 0.04 20.69 10.33
CA LEU A 63 -0.45 19.56 9.55
C LEU A 63 0.64 18.50 9.27
N PRO A 64 1.85 18.83 8.79
CA PRO A 64 2.90 17.83 8.58
C PRO A 64 3.21 17.06 9.84
N LEU A 65 3.33 17.74 10.99
CA LEU A 65 3.57 17.09 12.27
C LEU A 65 2.36 16.26 12.72
N THR A 66 1.15 16.72 12.41
CA THR A 66 -0.08 15.99 12.75
C THR A 66 -0.21 14.71 11.93
N VAL A 67 0.07 14.73 10.64
CA VAL A 67 0.05 13.53 9.80
C VAL A 67 1.16 12.56 10.21
N LEU A 68 2.39 13.05 10.36
CA LEU A 68 3.54 12.23 10.74
C LEU A 68 3.42 11.60 12.13
N SER A 69 2.61 12.19 13.00
CA SER A 69 2.31 11.66 14.34
C SER A 69 1.00 10.87 14.40
N PHE A 70 0.40 10.53 13.26
CA PHE A 70 -0.91 9.85 13.18
C PHE A 70 -2.01 10.57 13.98
N GLY A 71 -1.96 11.90 14.02
CA GLY A 71 -2.94 12.75 14.69
C GLY A 71 -2.59 13.13 16.13
N LEU A 72 -1.50 12.63 16.73
CA LEU A 72 -1.17 12.94 18.13
C LEU A 72 -1.00 14.45 18.41
N ILE A 73 -0.44 15.21 17.46
CA ILE A 73 -0.34 16.67 17.59
C ILE A 73 -1.73 17.32 17.75
N SER A 74 -2.80 16.75 17.20
CA SER A 74 -4.15 17.29 17.37
C SER A 74 -4.61 17.27 18.83
N PHE A 75 -4.17 16.32 19.65
CA PHE A 75 -4.48 16.31 21.10
C PHE A 75 -3.79 17.45 21.84
N ILE A 76 -2.57 17.79 21.42
CA ILE A 76 -1.85 18.96 21.95
C ILE A 76 -2.58 20.23 21.55
N LEU A 77 -2.99 20.36 20.27
CA LEU A 77 -3.76 21.51 19.81
C LEU A 77 -5.07 21.64 20.58
N ASN A 78 -5.85 20.56 20.69
CA ASN A 78 -7.12 20.55 21.41
C ASN A 78 -6.92 20.87 22.90
N GLY A 79 -5.85 20.37 23.52
CA GLY A 79 -5.47 20.73 24.89
C GLY A 79 -5.15 22.23 25.03
N LEU A 80 -4.43 22.80 24.06
CA LEU A 80 -4.18 24.25 24.03
C LEU A 80 -5.47 25.06 23.86
N MET A 81 -6.45 24.57 23.09
CA MET A 81 -7.77 25.20 22.98
C MET A 81 -8.51 25.18 24.32
N ILE A 82 -8.45 24.06 25.05
CA ILE A 82 -9.06 23.92 26.39
C ILE A 82 -8.41 24.88 27.38
N LEU A 83 -7.07 24.99 27.38
CA LEU A 83 -6.36 25.96 28.21
C LEU A 83 -6.74 27.41 27.86
N LEU A 84 -6.93 27.71 26.58
CA LEU A 84 -7.36 29.05 26.14
C LEU A 84 -8.76 29.38 26.67
N VAL A 85 -9.69 28.42 26.67
CA VAL A 85 -11.02 28.60 27.29
C VAL A 85 -10.88 28.82 28.79
N ALA A 86 -10.09 28.00 29.50
CA ALA A 86 -9.87 28.14 30.93
C ALA A 86 -9.23 29.49 31.32
N ALA A 87 -8.36 30.05 30.47
CA ALA A 87 -7.76 31.36 30.68
C ALA A 87 -8.75 32.53 30.54
N VAL A 88 -9.82 32.37 29.75
CA VAL A 88 -10.78 33.43 29.45
C VAL A 88 -12.08 33.30 30.25
N MET A 89 -12.46 32.07 30.64
CA MET A 89 -13.71 31.78 31.34
C MET A 89 -13.49 31.66 32.85
N PRO A 90 -14.01 32.61 33.65
CA PRO A 90 -14.11 32.43 35.08
C PRO A 90 -14.91 31.16 35.38
N GLY A 91 -14.38 30.30 36.25
CA GLY A 91 -15.01 29.04 36.62
C GLY A 91 -14.64 27.83 35.77
N TRP A 92 -13.63 27.94 34.89
CA TRP A 92 -12.92 26.79 34.30
C TRP A 92 -11.48 26.77 34.84
N GLN A 93 -11.11 25.74 35.59
CA GLN A 93 -9.73 25.55 36.07
C GLN A 93 -9.13 24.29 35.46
N VAL A 94 -7.93 24.39 34.90
CA VAL A 94 -7.20 23.27 34.28
C VAL A 94 -5.74 23.32 34.73
N ASP A 95 -5.25 22.26 35.36
CA ASP A 95 -3.90 22.14 35.93
C ASP A 95 -2.82 21.89 34.87
N GLY A 96 -2.69 22.83 33.94
CA GLY A 96 -1.63 22.85 32.94
C GLY A 96 -1.87 21.94 31.73
N LEU A 97 -0.85 21.85 30.88
CA LEU A 97 -0.94 21.26 29.54
C LEU A 97 -1.23 19.76 29.54
N LEU A 98 -0.64 19.00 30.47
CA LEU A 98 -0.83 17.55 30.51
C LEU A 98 -2.29 17.20 30.81
N THR A 99 -2.90 17.87 31.80
CA THR A 99 -4.31 17.69 32.14
C THR A 99 -5.21 18.06 30.98
N ALA A 100 -4.93 19.18 30.30
CA ALA A 100 -5.67 19.59 29.11
C ALA A 100 -5.59 18.57 27.94
N ILE A 101 -4.42 17.95 27.74
CA ILE A 101 -4.23 16.88 26.75
C ILE A 101 -5.03 15.63 27.14
N LEU A 102 -5.01 15.23 28.41
CA LEU A 102 -5.80 14.09 28.88
C LEU A 102 -7.31 14.33 28.69
N ILE A 103 -7.79 15.53 29.02
CA ILE A 103 -9.17 15.95 28.75
C ILE A 103 -9.46 15.83 27.25
N SER A 104 -8.56 16.31 26.37
CA SER A 104 -8.78 16.28 24.92
C SER A 104 -8.82 14.86 24.35
N ILE A 105 -7.99 13.95 24.88
CA ILE A 105 -7.97 12.53 24.52
C ILE A 105 -9.30 11.89 24.90
N VAL A 106 -9.68 11.97 26.18
CA VAL A 106 -10.90 11.33 26.68
C VAL A 106 -12.15 11.93 26.02
N PHE A 107 -12.18 13.26 25.83
CA PHE A 107 -13.23 13.92 25.08
C PHE A 107 -13.37 13.37 23.65
N THR A 108 -12.25 13.23 22.94
CA THR A 108 -12.23 12.69 21.57
C THR A 108 -12.76 11.26 21.53
N PHE A 109 -12.37 10.41 22.48
CA PHE A 109 -12.84 9.03 22.55
C PHE A 109 -14.33 8.92 22.89
N LEU A 110 -14.79 9.65 23.91
CA LEU A 110 -16.18 9.63 24.34
C LEU A 110 -17.09 10.22 23.26
N PHE A 111 -16.76 11.39 22.72
CA PHE A 111 -17.54 11.98 21.64
C PHE A 111 -17.55 11.09 20.38
N GLY A 112 -16.38 10.57 19.98
CA GLY A 112 -16.23 9.72 18.81
C GLY A 112 -16.88 8.33 18.94
N SER A 113 -17.06 7.81 20.15
CA SER A 113 -17.67 6.48 20.37
C SER A 113 -19.17 6.57 20.70
N VAL A 114 -19.57 7.57 21.49
CA VAL A 114 -20.93 7.67 22.05
C VAL A 114 -21.90 8.28 21.03
N VAL A 115 -21.50 9.34 20.31
CA VAL A 115 -22.39 10.00 19.35
C VAL A 115 -22.80 9.05 18.22
N PRO A 116 -21.88 8.31 17.57
CA PRO A 116 -22.27 7.34 16.53
C PRO A 116 -23.07 6.16 17.09
N GLY A 117 -22.74 5.69 18.30
CA GLY A 117 -23.45 4.59 18.96
C GLY A 117 -24.92 4.91 19.28
N ILE A 118 -25.21 6.12 19.77
CA ILE A 118 -26.57 6.58 20.09
C ILE A 118 -27.41 6.82 18.82
N MET A 119 -26.79 7.25 17.72
CA MET A 119 -27.52 7.55 16.48
C MET A 119 -27.92 6.31 15.65
N GLY A 120 -27.44 5.11 16.01
CA GLY A 120 -27.69 3.87 15.27
C GLY A 120 -26.95 3.82 13.92
N ARG A 121 -26.62 2.59 13.45
CA ARG A 121 -25.84 2.22 12.24
C ARG A 121 -25.60 3.38 11.24
N ARG A 122 -24.39 3.78 10.87
CA ARG A 122 -22.99 3.45 11.15
C ARG A 122 -22.26 4.79 11.05
N ASP A 123 -21.10 4.91 11.67
CA ASP A 123 -20.14 6.00 11.52
C ASP A 123 -19.99 6.52 10.06
N ASP A 124 -20.17 5.61 9.12
CA ASP A 124 -20.12 5.76 7.67
C ASP A 124 -21.19 6.71 7.09
N GLU A 125 -22.39 6.80 7.67
CA GLU A 125 -23.44 7.70 7.16
C GLU A 125 -23.16 9.18 7.48
N LEU A 126 -22.58 9.45 8.65
CA LEU A 126 -22.16 10.80 9.07
C LEU A 126 -20.98 11.25 8.22
N TYR A 127 -19.98 10.39 8.06
CA TYR A 127 -18.84 10.63 7.19
C TYR A 127 -19.26 10.85 5.73
N ARG A 128 -20.14 9.98 5.20
CA ARG A 128 -20.77 10.16 3.88
C ARG A 128 -21.47 11.50 3.79
N TYR A 129 -22.28 11.87 4.76
CA TYR A 129 -22.99 13.16 4.76
C TYR A 129 -22.03 14.34 4.76
N GLU A 130 -20.96 14.31 5.55
CA GLU A 130 -19.96 15.38 5.60
C GLU A 130 -19.22 15.54 4.27
N ILE A 131 -18.80 14.42 3.66
CA ILE A 131 -18.14 14.42 2.34
C ILE A 131 -19.13 14.91 1.27
N VAL A 132 -20.29 14.28 1.18
CA VAL A 132 -21.32 14.60 0.17
C VAL A 132 -21.74 16.06 0.28
N LYS A 133 -21.98 16.59 1.48
CA LYS A 133 -22.38 18.00 1.68
C LYS A 133 -21.30 18.97 1.16
N ARG A 134 -20.03 18.63 1.35
CA ARG A 134 -18.90 19.48 0.90
C ARG A 134 -18.82 19.51 -0.62
N TYR A 135 -18.91 18.36 -1.27
CA TYR A 135 -18.82 18.27 -2.72
C TYR A 135 -20.12 18.68 -3.43
N ALA A 136 -21.29 18.56 -2.79
CA ALA A 136 -22.58 18.98 -3.33
C ALA A 136 -22.64 20.47 -3.73
N ASN A 137 -21.90 21.34 -3.06
CA ASN A 137 -21.84 22.76 -3.42
C ASN A 137 -21.01 23.03 -4.69
N LYS A 138 -19.93 22.26 -4.91
CA LYS A 138 -19.16 22.28 -6.17
C LYS A 138 -19.93 21.61 -7.32
N ALA A 139 -20.71 20.57 -6.99
CA ALA A 139 -21.48 19.75 -7.92
C ALA A 139 -22.49 20.51 -8.76
N LYS A 140 -23.04 21.62 -8.27
CA LYS A 140 -24.05 22.40 -9.04
C LYS A 140 -23.52 22.84 -10.40
N LYS A 141 -22.20 23.03 -10.55
CA LYS A 141 -21.54 23.41 -11.80
C LYS A 141 -21.23 22.20 -12.69
N GLU A 142 -20.82 21.07 -12.11
CA GLU A 142 -20.49 19.84 -12.84
C GLU A 142 -21.74 19.03 -13.23
N SER A 143 -22.83 19.09 -12.46
CA SER A 143 -24.12 18.44 -12.76
C SER A 143 -24.80 19.02 -14.01
N ALA A 144 -24.30 20.14 -14.55
CA ALA A 144 -24.75 20.70 -15.81
C ALA A 144 -24.06 20.06 -17.03
N LYS A 145 -22.97 19.30 -16.83
CA LYS A 145 -22.31 18.56 -17.92
C LYS A 145 -23.07 17.27 -18.18
N ASN A 146 -23.31 16.97 -19.46
CA ASN A 146 -23.86 15.70 -19.88
C ASN A 146 -22.69 14.73 -20.14
N TYR A 147 -22.54 13.72 -19.29
CA TYR A 147 -21.51 12.69 -19.47
C TYR A 147 -22.08 11.57 -20.34
N GLU A 148 -21.50 11.35 -21.51
CA GLU A 148 -21.95 10.32 -22.45
C GLU A 148 -21.66 8.89 -21.95
N ARG A 149 -20.58 8.72 -21.16
CA ARG A 149 -20.08 7.42 -20.72
C ARG A 149 -19.99 7.32 -19.19
N PRO A 150 -20.27 6.15 -18.59
CA PRO A 150 -19.94 5.89 -17.20
C PRO A 150 -18.44 6.11 -16.94
N GLY A 151 -18.10 6.54 -15.74
CA GLY A 151 -16.71 6.54 -15.26
C GLY A 151 -16.35 5.15 -14.71
N LEU A 152 -15.06 4.87 -14.62
CA LEU A 152 -14.55 3.58 -14.13
C LEU A 152 -13.68 3.78 -12.88
N MET A 153 -14.05 3.13 -11.78
CA MET A 153 -13.27 3.12 -10.55
C MET A 153 -12.57 1.76 -10.44
N ILE A 154 -11.25 1.73 -10.60
CA ILE A 154 -10.42 0.54 -10.51
C ILE A 154 -9.75 0.54 -9.13
N LEU A 155 -10.12 -0.42 -8.30
CA LEU A 155 -9.69 -0.53 -6.91
C LEU A 155 -8.85 -1.81 -6.76
N GLU A 156 -7.55 -1.64 -6.60
CA GLU A 156 -6.61 -2.74 -6.40
C GLU A 156 -6.45 -3.06 -4.90
N ILE A 157 -6.55 -4.33 -4.56
CA ILE A 157 -6.13 -4.87 -3.25
C ILE A 157 -4.76 -5.51 -3.45
N ASP A 158 -3.72 -4.84 -2.96
CA ASP A 158 -2.33 -5.26 -3.11
C ASP A 158 -2.11 -6.62 -2.43
N GLY A 159 -1.47 -7.56 -3.13
CA GLY A 159 -1.06 -8.86 -2.59
C GLY A 159 -2.17 -9.90 -2.30
N LEU A 160 -3.44 -9.64 -2.61
CA LEU A 160 -4.55 -10.56 -2.31
C LEU A 160 -4.79 -11.59 -3.43
N SER A 161 -4.46 -12.86 -3.17
CA SER A 161 -4.75 -13.95 -4.11
C SER A 161 -6.26 -14.20 -4.27
N GLY A 162 -6.64 -14.76 -5.41
CA GLY A 162 -8.00 -15.23 -5.67
C GLY A 162 -8.49 -16.24 -4.62
N PRO A 163 -7.70 -17.28 -4.27
CA PRO A 163 -8.09 -18.22 -3.21
C PRO A 163 -8.24 -17.56 -1.83
N ALA A 164 -7.32 -16.67 -1.43
CA ALA A 164 -7.45 -15.91 -0.18
C ALA A 164 -8.70 -15.02 -0.16
N LEU A 165 -9.04 -14.35 -1.28
CA LEU A 165 -10.29 -13.60 -1.43
C LEU A 165 -11.51 -14.51 -1.23
N HIS A 166 -11.53 -15.68 -1.89
CA HIS A 166 -12.62 -16.65 -1.74
C HIS A 166 -12.78 -17.10 -0.28
N GLN A 167 -11.67 -17.36 0.40
CA GLN A 167 -11.66 -17.75 1.80
C GLN A 167 -12.21 -16.62 2.70
N ALA A 168 -11.73 -15.38 2.52
CA ALA A 168 -12.18 -14.21 3.28
C ALA A 168 -13.69 -13.92 3.09
N VAL A 169 -14.19 -14.00 1.85
CA VAL A 169 -15.62 -13.87 1.52
C VAL A 169 -16.43 -15.02 2.14
N GLY A 170 -15.91 -16.25 2.08
CA GLY A 170 -16.50 -17.44 2.66
C GLY A 170 -16.71 -17.28 4.17
N GLN A 171 -15.66 -16.87 4.88
CA GLN A 171 -15.64 -16.67 6.33
C GLN A 171 -16.39 -15.41 6.80
N GLY A 172 -16.83 -14.54 5.88
CA GLY A 172 -17.70 -13.41 6.19
C GLY A 172 -16.97 -12.11 6.53
N TYR A 173 -15.68 -11.99 6.18
CA TYR A 173 -14.94 -10.73 6.32
C TYR A 173 -15.38 -9.66 5.32
N MET A 174 -15.91 -10.07 4.16
CA MET A 174 -16.31 -9.18 3.07
C MET A 174 -17.78 -9.37 2.64
N PRO A 175 -18.76 -9.02 3.52
CA PRO A 175 -20.17 -9.26 3.25
C PRO A 175 -20.74 -8.44 2.07
N PHE A 176 -20.22 -7.24 1.79
CA PHE A 176 -20.69 -6.45 0.65
C PHE A 176 -20.22 -7.07 -0.68
N ILE A 177 -18.95 -7.42 -0.80
CA ILE A 177 -18.42 -8.14 -1.98
C ILE A 177 -19.12 -9.50 -2.14
N LYS A 178 -19.38 -10.21 -1.04
CA LYS A 178 -20.20 -11.45 -1.07
C LYS A 178 -21.56 -11.25 -1.70
N SER A 179 -22.19 -10.09 -1.47
CA SER A 179 -23.51 -9.79 -2.03
C SER A 179 -23.47 -9.61 -3.56
N TRP A 180 -22.42 -8.96 -4.08
CA TRP A 180 -22.20 -8.82 -5.54
C TRP A 180 -21.97 -10.16 -6.24
N LEU A 181 -21.17 -11.04 -5.61
CA LEU A 181 -20.92 -12.37 -6.15
C LEU A 181 -22.19 -13.25 -6.13
N ARG A 182 -22.99 -13.14 -5.06
CA ARG A 182 -24.23 -13.92 -4.92
C ARG A 182 -25.39 -13.42 -5.79
N SER A 183 -25.46 -12.12 -6.07
CA SER A 183 -26.48 -11.57 -6.97
C SER A 183 -26.23 -11.96 -8.43
N GLY A 184 -24.99 -12.34 -8.77
CA GLY A 184 -24.57 -12.60 -10.15
C GLY A 184 -24.39 -11.32 -10.98
N GLU A 185 -24.40 -10.15 -10.33
CA GLU A 185 -24.14 -8.86 -10.97
C GLU A 185 -22.67 -8.67 -11.32
N TYR A 186 -21.78 -9.34 -10.59
CA TYR A 186 -20.34 -9.30 -10.79
C TYR A 186 -19.78 -10.69 -11.12
N LYS A 187 -18.77 -10.71 -11.99
CA LYS A 187 -17.96 -11.87 -12.34
C LYS A 187 -16.60 -11.74 -11.67
N LEU A 188 -16.08 -12.84 -11.12
CA LEU A 188 -14.75 -12.96 -10.55
C LEU A 188 -13.95 -13.94 -11.39
N LEU A 189 -12.77 -13.53 -11.85
CA LEU A 189 -11.82 -14.36 -12.57
C LEU A 189 -10.49 -14.35 -11.82
N VAL A 190 -9.85 -15.52 -11.75
CA VAL A 190 -8.43 -15.64 -11.36
C VAL A 190 -7.60 -15.55 -12.63
N TRP A 191 -6.45 -14.89 -12.55
CA TRP A 191 -5.53 -14.73 -13.66
C TRP A 191 -4.10 -15.07 -13.22
N ASP A 192 -3.23 -15.33 -14.20
CA ASP A 192 -1.82 -15.64 -13.96
C ASP A 192 -0.99 -14.35 -14.03
N SER A 193 -0.42 -13.90 -12.90
CA SER A 193 0.39 -12.68 -12.88
C SER A 193 1.71 -12.81 -13.60
N GLY A 194 2.23 -14.02 -13.74
CA GLY A 194 3.54 -14.29 -14.29
C GLY A 194 4.70 -13.90 -13.36
N LEU A 195 5.85 -13.58 -13.96
CA LEU A 195 7.11 -13.30 -13.27
C LEU A 195 7.75 -12.00 -13.80
N PRO A 196 8.13 -11.04 -12.93
CA PRO A 196 7.98 -11.08 -11.47
C PRO A 196 6.55 -10.70 -11.02
N SER A 197 6.01 -11.45 -10.05
CA SER A 197 4.70 -11.18 -9.42
C SER A 197 4.80 -10.08 -8.35
N GLN A 198 5.16 -8.85 -8.76
CA GLN A 198 5.41 -7.72 -7.85
C GLN A 198 4.78 -6.44 -8.36
N THR A 199 4.38 -5.57 -7.42
CA THR A 199 3.64 -4.33 -7.69
C THR A 199 4.24 -3.47 -8.78
N SER A 200 5.56 -3.28 -8.84
CA SER A 200 6.17 -2.42 -9.86
C SER A 200 6.03 -2.98 -11.27
N ALA A 201 6.37 -4.24 -11.48
CA ALA A 201 6.19 -4.92 -12.77
C ALA A 201 4.70 -5.04 -13.12
N MET A 202 3.87 -5.50 -12.17
CA MET A 202 2.45 -5.71 -12.41
C MET A 202 1.73 -4.40 -12.74
N GLN A 203 1.94 -3.34 -11.96
CA GLN A 203 1.30 -2.07 -12.27
C GLN A 203 1.86 -1.39 -13.52
N ALA A 204 3.15 -1.55 -13.85
CA ALA A 204 3.66 -1.13 -15.16
C ALA A 204 2.89 -1.85 -16.29
N GLY A 205 2.76 -3.17 -16.20
CA GLY A 205 2.02 -3.97 -17.16
C GLY A 205 0.53 -3.63 -17.23
N ILE A 206 -0.14 -3.45 -16.09
CA ILE A 206 -1.58 -3.17 -15.98
C ILE A 206 -1.90 -1.75 -16.46
N LEU A 207 -1.06 -0.76 -16.17
CA LEU A 207 -1.34 0.66 -16.43
C LEU A 207 -0.74 1.17 -17.74
N HIS A 208 0.37 0.60 -18.21
CA HIS A 208 1.09 1.00 -19.43
C HIS A 208 1.17 -0.12 -20.49
N GLY A 209 0.71 -1.34 -20.19
CA GLY A 209 0.59 -2.43 -21.16
C GLY A 209 1.86 -3.26 -21.36
N SER A 210 2.96 -2.92 -20.70
CA SER A 210 4.20 -3.68 -20.70
C SER A 210 4.92 -3.50 -19.37
N HIS A 211 5.66 -4.51 -18.96
CA HIS A 211 6.53 -4.51 -17.78
C HIS A 211 7.98 -4.86 -18.14
N PHE A 212 8.32 -4.71 -19.44
CA PHE A 212 9.62 -5.03 -19.99
C PHE A 212 10.76 -4.37 -19.19
N ASN A 213 11.78 -5.15 -18.87
CA ASN A 213 12.96 -4.72 -18.13
C ASN A 213 12.67 -4.19 -16.70
N ILE A 214 11.63 -4.71 -16.05
CA ILE A 214 11.43 -4.63 -14.60
C ILE A 214 11.50 -6.06 -14.04
N PRO A 215 12.71 -6.64 -13.87
CA PRO A 215 12.88 -8.07 -13.57
C PRO A 215 12.59 -8.44 -12.11
N ALA A 216 12.58 -7.46 -11.20
CA ALA A 216 12.23 -7.63 -9.80
C ALA A 216 11.98 -6.25 -9.14
N PHE A 217 11.61 -6.27 -7.86
CA PHE A 217 11.34 -5.11 -7.03
C PHE A 217 12.60 -4.26 -6.85
N ARG A 218 13.74 -4.93 -6.79
CA ARG A 218 15.06 -4.32 -6.79
C ARG A 218 15.99 -5.12 -7.67
N PHE A 219 16.82 -4.42 -8.43
CA PHE A 219 17.74 -5.05 -9.38
C PHE A 219 18.91 -4.13 -9.70
N TYR A 220 20.01 -4.70 -10.16
CA TYR A 220 21.24 -3.96 -10.42
C TYR A 220 21.45 -3.83 -11.93
N ASN A 221 21.45 -2.60 -12.44
CA ASN A 221 21.82 -2.33 -13.82
C ASN A 221 23.36 -2.40 -13.94
N LYS A 222 23.87 -3.49 -14.53
CA LYS A 222 25.32 -3.75 -14.61
C LYS A 222 26.06 -2.72 -15.49
N ARG A 223 25.40 -2.19 -16.53
CA ARG A 223 26.00 -1.26 -17.49
C ARG A 223 26.27 0.11 -16.86
N GLU A 224 25.27 0.65 -16.18
CA GLU A 224 25.32 1.94 -15.49
C GLU A 224 25.94 1.83 -14.08
N GLY A 225 25.98 0.61 -13.52
CA GLY A 225 26.49 0.37 -12.17
C GLY A 225 25.60 0.93 -11.07
N VAL A 226 24.28 0.92 -11.29
CA VAL A 226 23.27 1.53 -10.42
C VAL A 226 22.31 0.46 -9.90
N LEU A 227 22.06 0.48 -8.59
CA LEU A 227 20.99 -0.29 -7.96
C LEU A 227 19.68 0.49 -8.12
N LEU A 228 18.66 -0.15 -8.67
CA LEU A 228 17.31 0.40 -8.79
C LEU A 228 16.39 -0.28 -7.77
N VAL A 229 15.60 0.50 -7.04
CA VAL A 229 14.62 0.00 -6.06
C VAL A 229 13.25 0.63 -6.28
N SER A 230 12.22 -0.21 -6.39
CA SER A 230 10.87 0.20 -6.80
C SER A 230 10.24 1.27 -5.90
N ASN A 231 10.52 1.27 -4.60
CA ASN A 231 9.96 2.24 -3.65
C ASN A 231 10.74 3.57 -3.56
N ARG A 232 11.71 3.80 -4.45
CA ARG A 232 12.41 5.08 -4.60
C ARG A 232 11.83 5.83 -5.79
N PRO A 233 11.20 7.00 -5.63
CA PRO A 233 10.52 7.67 -6.74
C PRO A 233 11.40 8.01 -7.94
N LYS A 234 12.70 8.28 -7.73
CA LYS A 234 13.66 8.50 -8.82
C LYS A 234 13.91 7.24 -9.64
N ASP A 235 14.17 6.13 -8.94
CA ASP A 235 14.43 4.84 -9.58
C ASP A 235 13.16 4.34 -10.26
N ALA A 236 12.00 4.46 -9.60
CA ALA A 236 10.71 4.11 -10.16
C ALA A 236 10.43 4.88 -11.47
N ALA A 237 10.67 6.19 -11.48
CA ALA A 237 10.51 7.00 -12.68
C ALA A 237 11.45 6.56 -13.82
N LEU A 238 12.70 6.20 -13.49
CA LEU A 238 13.64 5.65 -14.47
C LEU A 238 13.16 4.30 -15.01
N MET A 239 12.70 3.41 -14.13
CA MET A 239 12.16 2.08 -14.47
C MET A 239 10.92 2.17 -15.36
N LEU A 240 10.08 3.20 -15.23
CA LEU A 240 8.89 3.37 -16.06
C LEU A 240 9.19 4.12 -17.38
N SER A 241 10.27 4.91 -17.44
CA SER A 241 10.48 5.89 -18.52
C SER A 241 10.48 5.31 -19.94
N HIS A 242 10.97 4.09 -20.13
CA HIS A 242 10.99 3.42 -21.45
C HIS A 242 9.66 2.74 -21.81
N LEU A 243 8.73 2.64 -20.86
CA LEU A 243 7.39 2.06 -21.03
C LEU A 243 6.32 3.15 -21.20
N ASP A 244 6.64 4.40 -20.85
CA ASP A 244 5.73 5.52 -20.97
C ASP A 244 5.61 6.02 -22.42
N ASP A 245 4.51 5.63 -23.08
CA ASP A 245 4.17 6.06 -24.45
C ASP A 245 3.10 7.17 -24.49
N GLY A 246 2.69 7.70 -23.32
CA GLY A 246 1.63 8.68 -23.20
C GLY A 246 0.20 8.13 -23.34
N LYS A 247 0.02 6.81 -23.48
CA LYS A 247 -1.28 6.16 -23.80
C LYS A 247 -1.76 5.20 -22.73
N GLY A 248 -1.23 5.27 -21.51
CA GLY A 248 -1.67 4.46 -20.38
C GLY A 248 -3.18 4.55 -20.10
N ILE A 249 -3.69 3.65 -19.25
CA ILE A 249 -5.15 3.51 -19.04
C ILE A 249 -5.82 4.74 -18.41
N LEU A 250 -5.04 5.67 -17.85
CA LEU A 250 -5.51 6.89 -17.18
C LEU A 250 -5.28 8.16 -18.02
N ALA A 251 -4.81 8.03 -19.27
CA ALA A 251 -4.48 9.16 -20.14
C ALA A 251 -5.64 10.15 -20.37
N GLU A 252 -6.87 9.65 -20.46
CA GLU A 252 -8.06 10.46 -20.76
C GLU A 252 -8.74 11.00 -19.51
N ASN A 253 -8.24 12.10 -18.92
CA ASN A 253 -8.83 12.71 -17.70
C ASN A 253 -8.88 11.73 -16.50
N GLY A 254 -7.83 10.93 -16.32
CA GLY A 254 -7.73 9.95 -15.25
C GLY A 254 -7.06 10.45 -13.96
N PHE A 255 -7.26 9.69 -12.89
CA PHE A 255 -6.68 9.93 -11.56
C PHE A 255 -5.90 8.71 -11.04
N SER A 256 -4.62 8.90 -10.74
CA SER A 256 -3.75 7.88 -10.14
C SER A 256 -3.54 8.17 -8.66
N LEU A 257 -3.81 7.20 -7.78
CA LEU A 257 -3.75 7.37 -6.33
C LEU A 257 -3.15 6.16 -5.59
N ASN A 258 -2.07 6.37 -4.82
CA ASN A 258 -1.34 5.34 -4.05
C ASN A 258 -0.66 4.25 -4.89
N ASN A 259 -0.44 4.51 -6.18
CA ASN A 259 0.04 3.50 -7.10
C ASN A 259 1.57 3.53 -7.21
N TRP A 260 2.15 2.47 -7.75
CA TRP A 260 3.51 2.52 -8.25
C TRP A 260 3.58 3.30 -9.57
N ALA A 261 2.83 2.88 -10.60
CA ALA A 261 2.80 3.52 -11.92
C ALA A 261 1.65 4.55 -12.06
N HIS A 262 1.84 5.56 -12.92
CA HIS A 262 0.88 6.67 -13.05
C HIS A 262 -0.15 6.50 -14.17
N GLY A 263 0.03 5.54 -15.10
CA GLY A 263 -0.92 5.26 -16.18
C GLY A 263 -1.23 6.44 -17.09
N ASN A 264 -0.33 7.41 -17.18
CA ASN A 264 -0.52 8.72 -17.83
C ASN A 264 -1.67 9.58 -17.28
N ALA A 265 -2.04 9.42 -16.01
CA ALA A 265 -3.11 10.19 -15.39
C ALA A 265 -2.88 11.72 -15.46
N SER A 266 -3.95 12.46 -15.75
CA SER A 266 -3.97 13.93 -15.70
C SER A 266 -3.89 14.48 -14.29
N GLU A 267 -4.21 13.66 -13.29
CA GLU A 267 -4.06 13.98 -11.88
C GLU A 267 -3.38 12.81 -11.16
N ILE A 268 -2.27 13.10 -10.49
CA ILE A 268 -1.45 12.07 -9.85
C ILE A 268 -1.23 12.47 -8.39
N LEU A 269 -1.53 11.55 -7.46
CA LEU A 269 -1.29 11.75 -6.03
C LEU A 269 -0.78 10.45 -5.40
N LEU A 270 0.16 10.54 -4.46
CA LEU A 270 0.76 9.38 -3.79
C LEU A 270 1.17 8.27 -4.78
N THR A 271 1.65 8.63 -5.97
CA THR A 271 2.11 7.65 -6.98
C THR A 271 3.63 7.76 -7.16
N PHE A 272 4.36 6.65 -7.04
CA PHE A 272 5.84 6.66 -7.03
C PHE A 272 6.44 7.27 -8.30
N THR A 273 6.00 6.81 -9.48
CA THR A 273 6.51 7.32 -10.76
C THR A 273 5.99 8.73 -11.10
N GLY A 274 4.93 9.18 -10.43
CA GLY A 274 4.36 10.51 -10.61
C GLY A 274 5.26 11.63 -10.10
N PHE A 275 6.14 11.35 -9.15
CA PHE A 275 6.93 12.37 -8.43
C PHE A 275 7.88 13.17 -9.32
N SER A 276 8.34 12.59 -10.43
CA SER A 276 9.22 13.21 -11.42
C SER A 276 8.49 14.00 -12.50
N THR A 277 7.18 13.83 -12.64
CA THR A 277 6.37 14.42 -13.74
C THR A 277 5.96 15.87 -13.42
N GLU A 278 5.70 16.72 -14.43
CA GLU A 278 5.18 18.08 -14.19
C GLU A 278 3.81 18.10 -13.49
N VAL A 279 2.98 17.10 -13.79
CA VAL A 279 1.62 16.92 -13.23
C VAL A 279 1.65 16.46 -11.78
N GLY A 280 2.55 15.52 -11.46
CA GLY A 280 2.76 15.03 -10.09
C GLY A 280 3.74 15.88 -9.26
N SER A 281 4.47 16.82 -9.88
CA SER A 281 5.36 17.76 -9.21
C SER A 281 4.69 19.11 -8.88
N LEU A 282 5.37 19.90 -8.05
CA LEU A 282 4.97 21.17 -7.42
C LEU A 282 4.19 22.19 -8.27
N LYS A 283 4.32 22.20 -9.60
CA LYS A 283 3.68 23.21 -10.46
C LYS A 283 2.24 22.85 -10.88
N GLY A 284 1.90 21.55 -10.95
CA GLY A 284 0.56 21.08 -11.32
C GLY A 284 -0.43 20.96 -10.16
N MET A 285 0.06 20.96 -8.92
CA MET A 285 -0.76 20.59 -7.76
C MET A 285 -1.71 21.72 -7.28
N ARG A 286 -2.97 21.65 -7.72
CA ARG A 286 -4.13 22.15 -6.94
C ARG A 286 -4.49 21.24 -5.75
N SER A 287 -3.79 20.10 -5.60
CA SER A 287 -4.06 18.97 -4.70
C SER A 287 -3.54 19.12 -3.27
N SER A 288 -2.62 20.06 -3.01
CA SER A 288 -2.13 20.36 -1.66
C SER A 288 -3.25 20.89 -0.74
N ASP A 289 -4.20 21.64 -1.32
CA ASP A 289 -5.43 22.05 -0.64
C ASP A 289 -6.33 20.86 -0.30
N THR A 290 -6.34 19.79 -1.11
CA THR A 290 -7.21 18.62 -0.89
C THR A 290 -6.70 17.72 0.23
N LEU A 291 -5.38 17.48 0.29
CA LEU A 291 -4.75 16.78 1.43
C LEU A 291 -4.97 17.57 2.72
N PHE A 292 -4.78 18.89 2.69
CA PHE A 292 -5.09 19.77 3.82
C PHE A 292 -6.56 19.68 4.21
N GLN A 293 -7.48 19.72 3.25
CA GLN A 293 -8.93 19.65 3.50
C GLN A 293 -9.35 18.37 4.24
N PHE A 294 -8.71 17.22 3.96
CA PHE A 294 -8.99 15.98 4.67
C PHE A 294 -8.65 16.10 6.16
N PHE A 295 -7.42 16.51 6.48
CA PHE A 295 -6.95 16.59 7.86
C PHE A 295 -7.43 17.83 8.63
N ALA A 296 -7.89 18.88 7.93
CA ALA A 296 -8.51 20.04 8.55
C ALA A 296 -9.89 19.73 9.15
N VAL A 297 -10.51 18.60 8.79
CA VAL A 297 -11.77 18.15 9.41
C VAL A 297 -11.47 17.41 10.70
N ALA A 298 -11.94 17.94 11.82
CA ALA A 298 -11.78 17.29 13.12
C ALA A 298 -12.31 15.85 13.11
N ALA A 299 -13.49 15.60 12.50
CA ALA A 299 -14.08 14.26 12.42
C ALA A 299 -13.20 13.25 11.66
N ASN A 300 -12.54 13.67 10.58
CA ASN A 300 -11.60 12.80 9.85
C ASN A 300 -10.36 12.49 10.70
N MET A 301 -9.83 13.51 11.38
CA MET A 301 -8.68 13.34 12.27
C MET A 301 -9.01 12.37 13.42
N GLN A 302 -10.19 12.50 14.02
CA GLN A 302 -10.66 11.59 15.07
C GLN A 302 -10.74 10.14 14.57
N ARG A 303 -11.24 9.92 13.35
CA ARG A 303 -11.29 8.58 12.74
C ARG A 303 -9.90 7.98 12.54
N VAL A 304 -8.97 8.77 11.99
CA VAL A 304 -7.58 8.34 11.82
C VAL A 304 -6.95 7.96 13.17
N ILE A 305 -7.13 8.79 14.20
CA ILE A 305 -6.56 8.53 15.52
C ILE A 305 -7.17 7.29 16.18
N ILE A 306 -8.50 7.17 16.16
CA ILE A 306 -9.20 6.01 16.76
C ILE A 306 -8.79 4.74 16.02
N SER A 307 -8.71 4.78 14.69
CA SER A 307 -8.25 3.66 13.88
C SER A 307 -6.79 3.31 14.17
N ALA A 308 -5.92 4.31 14.33
CA ALA A 308 -4.52 4.11 14.63
C ALA A 308 -4.32 3.44 15.99
N ILE A 309 -5.03 3.92 17.02
CA ILE A 309 -4.96 3.33 18.36
C ILE A 309 -5.55 1.90 18.35
N ARG A 310 -6.66 1.68 17.64
CA ARG A 310 -7.24 0.35 17.48
C ARG A 310 -6.27 -0.61 16.80
N ASP A 311 -5.60 -0.17 15.74
CA ASP A 311 -4.64 -1.00 15.01
C ASP A 311 -3.40 -1.32 15.85
N LEU A 312 -2.81 -0.33 16.53
CA LEU A 312 -1.69 -0.57 17.47
C LEU A 312 -2.05 -1.59 18.56
N VAL A 313 -3.24 -1.50 19.13
CA VAL A 313 -3.74 -2.46 20.13
C VAL A 313 -3.96 -3.84 19.48
N THR A 314 -4.46 -3.87 18.25
CA THR A 314 -4.70 -5.11 17.50
C THR A 314 -3.38 -5.81 17.19
N GLU A 315 -2.42 -5.10 16.61
CA GLU A 315 -1.07 -5.60 16.31
C GLU A 315 -0.44 -6.23 17.55
N TYR A 316 -0.44 -5.52 18.68
CA TYR A 316 0.13 -6.03 19.92
C TYR A 316 -0.60 -7.29 20.45
N ARG A 317 -1.93 -7.32 20.36
CA ARG A 317 -2.74 -8.47 20.81
C ARG A 317 -2.54 -9.69 19.93
N GLU A 318 -2.50 -9.51 18.62
CA GLU A 318 -2.34 -10.58 17.63
C GLU A 318 -0.90 -11.10 17.62
N ALA A 319 0.12 -10.23 17.71
CA ALA A 319 1.51 -10.63 17.93
C ALA A 319 1.68 -11.54 19.15
N ARG A 320 1.06 -11.15 20.27
CA ARG A 320 1.04 -11.98 21.48
C ARG A 320 0.21 -13.24 21.34
N ALA A 321 -0.86 -13.21 20.56
CA ALA A 321 -1.69 -14.39 20.33
C ALA A 321 -0.94 -15.42 19.49
N GLN A 322 -0.23 -15.00 18.45
CA GLN A 322 0.59 -15.89 17.61
C GLN A 322 1.67 -16.59 18.45
N VAL A 323 2.42 -15.85 19.28
CA VAL A 323 3.42 -16.44 20.19
C VAL A 323 2.78 -17.41 21.19
N ARG A 324 1.66 -17.03 21.81
CA ARG A 324 1.00 -17.89 22.82
C ARG A 324 0.37 -19.15 22.24
N ARG A 325 -0.05 -19.12 20.98
CA ARG A 325 -0.68 -20.24 20.27
C ARG A 325 0.31 -21.05 19.45
N ASP A 326 1.58 -20.69 19.52
CA ASP A 326 2.67 -21.26 18.72
C ASP A 326 2.35 -21.32 17.22
N ILE A 327 1.86 -20.22 16.68
CA ILE A 327 1.60 -20.09 15.24
C ILE A 327 2.94 -19.88 14.54
N GLU A 328 3.27 -20.79 13.63
CA GLU A 328 4.42 -20.73 12.73
C GLU A 328 3.92 -20.85 11.27
N PRO A 329 4.68 -20.34 10.27
CA PRO A 329 5.86 -19.48 10.43
C PRO A 329 5.50 -18.10 11.00
N ARG A 330 6.38 -17.49 11.80
CA ARG A 330 6.24 -16.09 12.28
C ARG A 330 7.55 -15.31 12.23
N ILE A 331 7.48 -14.00 12.01
CA ILE A 331 8.64 -13.09 12.10
C ILE A 331 8.53 -12.12 13.28
N ARG A 332 9.61 -11.37 13.52
CA ARG A 332 9.66 -10.35 14.58
C ARG A 332 8.95 -9.08 14.13
N ARG A 333 7.91 -8.70 14.87
CA ARG A 333 7.07 -7.51 14.62
C ARG A 333 7.38 -6.35 15.58
N HIS A 334 8.66 -6.00 15.72
CA HIS A 334 9.09 -4.90 16.60
C HIS A 334 9.12 -3.56 15.87
N PHE A 335 9.33 -2.48 16.63
CA PHE A 335 9.51 -1.13 16.07
C PHE A 335 10.57 -1.10 14.95
N PRO A 336 10.35 -0.41 13.81
CA PRO A 336 9.25 0.52 13.52
C PRO A 336 7.98 -0.09 12.91
N TYR A 337 7.91 -1.41 12.69
CA TYR A 337 6.79 -2.05 11.96
C TYR A 337 5.39 -1.65 12.45
N PRO A 338 5.05 -1.66 13.76
CA PRO A 338 3.73 -1.25 14.21
C PRO A 338 3.31 0.16 13.77
N LEU A 339 4.27 1.09 13.58
CA LEU A 339 3.98 2.42 13.05
C LEU A 339 3.73 2.40 11.55
N ILE A 340 4.47 1.59 10.79
CA ILE A 340 4.30 1.42 9.34
C ILE A 340 2.90 0.86 9.07
N ARG A 341 2.59 -0.28 9.70
CA ARG A 341 1.25 -0.90 9.70
C ARG A 341 0.15 0.09 10.07
N THR A 342 0.33 0.84 11.15
CA THR A 342 -0.66 1.83 11.58
C THR A 342 -0.89 2.89 10.51
N GLY A 343 0.16 3.36 9.84
CA GLY A 343 0.02 4.34 8.75
C GLY A 343 -0.75 3.79 7.56
N THR A 344 -0.47 2.54 7.16
CA THR A 344 -1.16 1.89 6.03
C THR A 344 -2.58 1.45 6.35
N VAL A 345 -2.93 1.19 7.60
CA VAL A 345 -4.29 0.77 8.01
C VAL A 345 -5.17 1.95 8.43
N ALA A 346 -4.60 2.95 9.12
CA ALA A 346 -5.36 4.03 9.76
C ALA A 346 -5.37 5.36 8.98
N VAL A 347 -4.43 5.59 8.07
CA VAL A 347 -4.35 6.86 7.32
C VAL A 347 -4.72 6.67 5.86
N LEU A 348 -3.96 5.86 5.13
CA LEU A 348 -4.07 5.74 3.67
C LEU A 348 -5.48 5.34 3.23
N PRO A 349 -6.17 4.35 3.83
CA PRO A 349 -7.47 3.91 3.34
C PRO A 349 -8.53 5.01 3.45
N TYR A 350 -8.60 5.71 4.59
CA TYR A 350 -9.56 6.80 4.78
C TYR A 350 -9.27 8.03 3.91
N LEU A 351 -7.98 8.35 3.72
CA LEU A 351 -7.58 9.41 2.80
C LEU A 351 -8.00 9.07 1.37
N SER A 352 -7.81 7.82 0.97
CA SER A 352 -8.10 7.36 -0.39
C SER A 352 -9.56 7.47 -0.73
N ILE A 353 -10.43 7.00 0.17
CA ILE A 353 -11.87 7.10 0.00
C ILE A 353 -12.34 8.56 -0.06
N TYR A 354 -11.80 9.42 0.80
CA TYR A 354 -12.12 10.85 0.75
C TYR A 354 -11.79 11.46 -0.62
N LEU A 355 -10.60 11.18 -1.14
CA LEU A 355 -10.12 11.71 -2.42
C LEU A 355 -10.92 11.16 -3.60
N LEU A 356 -11.14 9.84 -3.64
CA LEU A 356 -11.88 9.18 -4.71
C LEU A 356 -13.33 9.64 -4.77
N ILE A 357 -14.00 9.81 -3.62
CA ILE A 357 -15.34 10.40 -3.59
C ILE A 357 -15.29 11.83 -4.14
N GLY A 358 -14.31 12.64 -3.73
CA GLY A 358 -14.12 13.97 -4.32
C GLY A 358 -14.00 13.94 -5.85
N LYS A 359 -13.24 12.99 -6.39
CA LYS A 359 -13.06 12.80 -7.84
C LYS A 359 -14.30 12.31 -8.58
N MET A 360 -15.10 11.45 -7.95
CA MET A 360 -16.41 11.08 -8.51
C MET A 360 -17.32 12.32 -8.65
N TRP A 361 -17.27 13.25 -7.70
CA TRP A 361 -18.03 14.50 -7.75
C TRP A 361 -17.48 15.53 -8.73
N GLU A 362 -16.19 15.44 -9.08
CA GLU A 362 -15.55 16.22 -10.14
C GLU A 362 -15.78 15.62 -11.53
N GLY A 363 -16.38 14.42 -11.61
CA GLY A 363 -16.73 13.76 -12.88
C GLY A 363 -15.54 13.11 -13.58
N ILE A 364 -14.52 12.67 -12.83
CA ILE A 364 -13.36 11.94 -13.36
C ILE A 364 -13.79 10.77 -14.26
N SER A 365 -13.05 10.49 -15.32
CA SER A 365 -13.37 9.39 -16.24
C SER A 365 -12.94 8.04 -15.73
N VAL A 366 -11.74 7.97 -15.19
CA VAL A 366 -11.15 6.75 -14.69
C VAL A 366 -10.29 7.07 -13.49
N ALA A 367 -10.36 6.25 -12.46
CA ALA A 367 -9.45 6.32 -11.32
C ALA A 367 -8.87 4.94 -11.07
N TYR A 368 -7.57 4.88 -10.80
CA TYR A 368 -6.91 3.67 -10.32
C TYR A 368 -6.34 3.94 -8.94
N THR A 369 -6.61 3.07 -7.99
CA THR A 369 -6.03 3.20 -6.66
C THR A 369 -5.65 1.86 -6.04
N THR A 370 -4.53 1.86 -5.35
CA THR A 370 -3.99 0.70 -4.65
C THR A 370 -4.26 0.80 -3.14
N PHE A 371 -4.82 -0.25 -2.55
CA PHE A 371 -5.00 -0.42 -1.11
C PHE A 371 -3.95 -1.39 -0.55
N VAL A 372 -2.85 -0.82 -0.07
CA VAL A 372 -1.65 -1.55 0.40
C VAL A 372 -1.78 -2.22 1.77
N SER A 373 -2.93 -2.06 2.45
CA SER A 373 -3.07 -2.47 3.85
C SER A 373 -3.03 -3.98 4.05
N TYR A 374 -3.53 -4.77 3.09
CA TYR A 374 -3.54 -6.23 3.19
C TYR A 374 -2.12 -6.78 3.01
N ASP A 375 -1.44 -6.40 1.92
CA ASP A 375 -0.07 -6.78 1.59
C ASP A 375 0.90 -6.61 2.78
N GLU A 376 0.94 -5.41 3.36
CA GLU A 376 1.77 -5.06 4.53
C GLU A 376 1.51 -5.97 5.75
N VAL A 377 0.24 -6.28 6.02
CA VAL A 377 -0.13 -7.12 7.16
C VAL A 377 0.16 -8.59 6.87
N ALA A 378 -0.11 -9.04 5.65
CA ALA A 378 0.11 -10.41 5.20
C ALA A 378 1.59 -10.79 5.21
N HIS A 379 2.48 -9.89 4.77
CA HIS A 379 3.93 -10.06 4.83
C HIS A 379 4.44 -10.43 6.22
N HIS A 380 3.89 -9.78 7.25
CA HIS A 380 4.38 -9.91 8.63
C HIS A 380 3.61 -10.91 9.48
N SER A 381 2.32 -11.06 9.18
CA SER A 381 1.41 -11.83 10.00
C SER A 381 1.10 -13.19 9.43
N GLY A 382 1.16 -13.33 8.09
CA GLY A 382 0.74 -14.49 7.32
C GLY A 382 -0.50 -14.20 6.46
N VAL A 383 -0.58 -14.85 5.29
CA VAL A 383 -1.49 -14.50 4.19
C VAL A 383 -2.96 -14.80 4.52
N GLU A 384 -3.25 -15.94 5.14
CA GLU A 384 -4.62 -16.34 5.52
C GLU A 384 -4.94 -16.10 7.01
N ARG A 385 -4.13 -15.29 7.69
CA ARG A 385 -4.26 -15.11 9.13
C ARG A 385 -5.36 -14.11 9.46
N SER A 386 -5.93 -14.25 10.66
CA SER A 386 -7.09 -13.43 11.06
C SER A 386 -6.79 -11.93 11.14
N ASP A 387 -5.54 -11.56 11.36
CA ASP A 387 -5.04 -10.19 11.31
C ASP A 387 -5.05 -9.63 9.88
N ALA A 388 -4.58 -10.39 8.88
CA ALA A 388 -4.67 -10.01 7.46
C ALA A 388 -6.13 -9.90 7.00
N PHE A 389 -6.97 -10.90 7.30
CA PHE A 389 -8.38 -10.89 6.86
C PHE A 389 -9.24 -9.80 7.51
N LYS A 390 -8.92 -9.37 8.74
CA LYS A 390 -9.60 -8.23 9.38
C LYS A 390 -9.43 -6.93 8.61
N ILE A 391 -8.32 -6.75 7.87
CA ILE A 391 -8.11 -5.59 7.01
C ILE A 391 -9.14 -5.56 5.89
N LEU A 392 -9.49 -6.73 5.33
CA LEU A 392 -10.47 -6.84 4.24
C LEU A 392 -11.88 -6.40 4.66
N THR A 393 -12.23 -6.48 5.95
CA THR A 393 -13.49 -5.91 6.46
C THR A 393 -13.54 -4.39 6.34
N GLN A 394 -12.40 -3.71 6.54
CA GLN A 394 -12.33 -2.26 6.32
C GLN A 394 -12.48 -1.94 4.83
N PHE A 395 -11.78 -2.68 3.96
CA PHE A 395 -11.88 -2.50 2.52
C PHE A 395 -13.31 -2.75 1.99
N ASP A 396 -13.97 -3.83 2.40
CA ASP A 396 -15.36 -4.16 2.02
C ASP A 396 -16.32 -3.01 2.35
N GLU A 397 -16.18 -2.43 3.54
CA GLU A 397 -16.97 -1.28 3.99
C GLU A 397 -16.65 -0.01 3.19
N GLN A 398 -15.39 0.18 2.81
CA GLN A 398 -14.96 1.31 1.98
C GLN A 398 -15.49 1.25 0.55
N VAL A 399 -15.50 0.07 -0.07
CA VAL A 399 -16.12 -0.14 -1.39
C VAL A 399 -17.61 0.15 -1.31
N ARG A 400 -18.30 -0.37 -0.28
CA ARG A 400 -19.72 -0.08 -0.03
C ARG A 400 -19.97 1.43 0.07
N LEU A 401 -19.14 2.15 0.81
CA LEU A 401 -19.23 3.60 0.96
C LEU A 401 -19.08 4.35 -0.37
N MET A 402 -18.11 3.95 -1.21
CA MET A 402 -17.91 4.55 -2.52
C MET A 402 -19.09 4.32 -3.45
N VAL A 403 -19.63 3.09 -3.48
CA VAL A 403 -20.79 2.73 -4.30
C VAL A 403 -22.03 3.50 -3.86
N GLU A 404 -22.24 3.68 -2.55
CA GLU A 404 -23.35 4.51 -2.06
C GLU A 404 -23.15 6.01 -2.36
N ALA A 405 -21.90 6.49 -2.34
CA ALA A 405 -21.58 7.87 -2.68
C ALA A 405 -21.74 8.15 -4.19
N SER A 406 -21.40 7.18 -5.05
CA SER A 406 -21.45 7.31 -6.51
C SER A 406 -22.89 7.49 -7.02
N LYS A 407 -23.90 6.95 -6.32
CA LYS A 407 -25.33 7.16 -6.64
C LYS A 407 -25.76 8.63 -6.67
N GLN A 408 -25.01 9.52 -6.02
CA GLN A 408 -25.28 10.96 -5.97
C GLN A 408 -24.27 11.79 -6.77
N ALA A 409 -23.28 11.15 -7.39
CA ALA A 409 -22.29 11.81 -8.23
C ALA A 409 -22.93 12.31 -9.54
N PRO A 410 -22.39 13.38 -10.17
CA PRO A 410 -22.92 13.91 -11.43
C PRO A 410 -22.69 12.96 -12.62
N ARG A 411 -21.72 12.04 -12.52
CA ARG A 411 -21.43 10.98 -13.48
C ARG A 411 -21.74 9.62 -12.87
N LYS A 412 -22.29 8.68 -13.65
CA LYS A 412 -22.44 7.28 -13.23
C LYS A 412 -21.08 6.59 -13.18
N TYR A 413 -20.85 5.72 -12.21
CA TYR A 413 -19.60 4.97 -12.07
C TYR A 413 -19.82 3.48 -11.99
N GLU A 414 -18.97 2.73 -12.71
CA GLU A 414 -18.80 1.30 -12.57
C GLU A 414 -17.53 0.99 -11.78
N PHE A 415 -17.49 -0.15 -11.10
CA PHE A 415 -16.39 -0.54 -10.22
C PHE A 415 -15.71 -1.81 -10.74
N VAL A 416 -14.39 -1.79 -10.80
CA VAL A 416 -13.55 -2.98 -11.03
C VAL A 416 -12.68 -3.15 -9.81
N LEU A 417 -12.67 -4.34 -9.24
CA LEU A 417 -11.78 -4.71 -8.15
C LEU A 417 -10.77 -5.69 -8.70
N LEU A 418 -9.50 -5.52 -8.39
CA LEU A 418 -8.48 -6.48 -8.81
C LEU A 418 -7.40 -6.63 -7.76
N SER A 419 -6.57 -7.65 -7.94
CA SER A 419 -5.26 -7.71 -7.33
C SER A 419 -4.24 -7.84 -8.46
N ASP A 420 -3.07 -7.25 -8.25
CA ASP A 420 -1.94 -7.26 -9.17
C ASP A 420 -1.11 -8.56 -9.04
N HIS A 421 -0.99 -9.08 -7.82
CA HIS A 421 -0.43 -10.38 -7.49
C HIS A 421 -1.04 -10.94 -6.20
N GLY A 422 -0.85 -12.24 -5.93
CA GLY A 422 -1.15 -12.80 -4.62
C GLY A 422 0.04 -12.71 -3.65
N GLN A 423 -0.02 -13.50 -2.57
CA GLN A 423 1.12 -13.85 -1.74
C GLN A 423 1.10 -15.34 -1.42
N SER A 424 2.28 -15.95 -1.31
CA SER A 424 2.49 -17.30 -0.81
C SER A 424 3.09 -17.23 0.58
N GLN A 425 2.74 -18.19 1.46
CA GLN A 425 3.25 -18.21 2.82
C GLN A 425 4.47 -19.13 2.96
N GLY A 426 5.26 -18.99 4.02
CA GLY A 426 6.17 -20.03 4.46
C GLY A 426 7.26 -19.52 5.41
N ALA A 427 7.97 -20.44 6.05
CA ALA A 427 9.15 -20.08 6.82
C ALA A 427 10.22 -19.52 5.89
N THR A 428 10.84 -18.41 6.29
CA THR A 428 11.86 -17.71 5.49
C THR A 428 13.07 -18.63 5.26
N PHE A 429 13.83 -18.36 4.21
CA PHE A 429 15.07 -19.08 3.93
C PHE A 429 16.01 -19.09 5.14
N ARG A 430 16.11 -17.95 5.84
CA ARG A 430 16.92 -17.83 7.05
C ARG A 430 16.36 -18.62 8.22
N GLN A 431 15.04 -18.67 8.40
CA GLN A 431 14.41 -19.47 9.44
C GLN A 431 14.65 -20.97 9.23
N ARG A 432 14.58 -21.42 7.97
CA ARG A 432 14.80 -22.83 7.60
C ARG A 432 16.27 -23.25 7.70
N TYR A 433 17.19 -22.39 7.27
CA TYR A 433 18.60 -22.78 7.02
C TYR A 433 19.63 -22.03 7.88
N GLY A 434 19.19 -21.09 8.73
CA GLY A 434 20.06 -20.36 9.66
C GLY A 434 20.99 -19.33 8.99
N MET A 435 20.82 -19.06 7.70
CA MET A 435 21.61 -18.10 6.93
C MET A 435 20.78 -17.43 5.84
N THR A 436 21.22 -16.27 5.38
CA THR A 436 20.66 -15.56 4.22
C THR A 436 21.17 -16.16 2.90
N LEU A 437 20.51 -15.85 1.78
CA LEU A 437 20.98 -16.28 0.46
C LEU A 437 22.35 -15.67 0.12
N GLY A 438 22.58 -14.41 0.48
CA GLY A 438 23.88 -13.75 0.31
C GLY A 438 24.99 -14.47 1.07
N GLU A 439 24.73 -14.86 2.33
CA GLU A 439 25.69 -15.64 3.12
C GLU A 439 25.94 -17.04 2.52
N LEU A 440 24.93 -17.67 1.90
CA LEU A 440 25.12 -18.93 1.18
C LEU A 440 26.02 -18.74 -0.05
N ILE A 441 25.77 -17.71 -0.85
CA ILE A 441 26.57 -17.39 -2.04
C ILE A 441 28.01 -17.04 -1.64
N ASP A 442 28.20 -16.20 -0.62
CA ASP A 442 29.52 -15.82 -0.09
C ASP A 442 30.34 -17.04 0.32
N LYS A 443 29.72 -18.00 1.04
CA LYS A 443 30.35 -19.27 1.43
C LYS A 443 30.65 -20.20 0.27
N SER A 444 29.95 -20.06 -0.85
CA SER A 444 30.08 -20.93 -2.02
C SER A 444 31.14 -20.44 -3.00
N ILE A 445 31.63 -19.21 -2.84
CA ILE A 445 32.67 -18.62 -3.68
C ILE A 445 34.04 -18.83 -3.00
N THR A 446 35.03 -19.35 -3.75
CA THR A 446 36.33 -19.82 -3.23
C THR A 446 37.29 -18.73 -2.74
N ASP A 447 37.12 -17.48 -3.17
CA ASP A 447 37.85 -16.30 -2.69
C ASP A 447 36.80 -15.39 -2.04
N PRO A 448 36.91 -14.92 -0.78
CA PRO A 448 35.88 -14.13 -0.10
C PRO A 448 35.59 -12.79 -0.81
N SER A 449 34.88 -12.87 -1.93
CA SER A 449 34.30 -11.77 -2.67
C SER A 449 33.09 -11.33 -1.87
N HIS A 450 33.12 -10.15 -1.28
CA HIS A 450 32.15 -9.72 -0.28
C HIS A 450 30.75 -9.66 -0.92
N ALA A 451 29.96 -10.74 -0.81
CA ALA A 451 28.62 -10.79 -1.37
C ALA A 451 27.67 -10.04 -0.44
N ILE A 452 26.94 -9.07 -0.99
CA ILE A 452 26.01 -8.27 -0.21
C ILE A 452 24.59 -8.58 -0.67
N GLN A 453 23.80 -9.16 0.23
CA GLN A 453 22.37 -9.29 0.04
C GLN A 453 21.66 -7.97 0.36
N ILE A 454 20.92 -7.50 -0.63
CA ILE A 454 20.09 -6.32 -0.55
C ILE A 454 18.68 -6.75 -0.18
N VAL A 455 18.31 -6.48 1.06
CA VAL A 455 16.94 -6.51 1.58
C VAL A 455 16.56 -5.07 1.89
N MET A 456 15.56 -4.52 1.20
CA MET A 456 15.07 -3.14 1.38
C MET A 456 13.60 -3.16 1.78
N GLY A 457 13.18 -2.16 2.57
CA GLY A 457 11.83 -2.08 3.15
C GLY A 457 10.70 -2.20 2.13
N GLU A 458 9.54 -2.67 2.62
CA GLU A 458 8.33 -2.94 1.84
C GLU A 458 7.73 -1.68 1.19
N ASN A 459 6.83 -1.90 0.22
CA ASN A 459 6.05 -0.86 -0.47
C ASN A 459 5.41 0.18 0.47
N ALA A 460 4.87 -0.30 1.59
CA ALA A 460 4.20 0.51 2.60
C ALA A 460 5.08 1.64 3.18
N SER A 461 6.34 1.35 3.48
CA SER A 461 7.28 2.34 3.99
C SER A 461 7.48 3.47 2.97
N GLY A 462 7.58 3.11 1.68
CA GLY A 462 7.67 4.04 0.56
C GLY A 462 6.43 4.93 0.43
N ASN A 463 5.22 4.37 0.61
CA ASN A 463 3.97 5.14 0.57
C ASN A 463 3.89 6.19 1.68
N LEU A 464 4.37 5.86 2.89
CA LEU A 464 4.43 6.83 4.00
C LEU A 464 5.49 7.91 3.75
N ASN A 465 6.63 7.56 3.19
CA ASN A 465 7.65 8.53 2.74
C ASN A 465 7.11 9.44 1.64
N LEU A 466 6.32 8.92 0.71
CA LEU A 466 5.68 9.70 -0.36
C LEU A 466 4.63 10.66 0.20
N LEU A 467 3.80 10.22 1.14
CA LEU A 467 2.87 11.08 1.86
C LEU A 467 3.60 12.22 2.58
N ALA A 468 4.67 11.90 3.31
CA ALA A 468 5.51 12.88 4.00
C ALA A 468 6.14 13.89 3.03
N SER A 469 6.64 13.41 1.89
CA SER A 469 7.23 14.22 0.82
C SER A 469 6.20 15.20 0.25
N GLN A 470 5.00 14.72 -0.08
CA GLN A 470 3.92 15.57 -0.59
C GLN A 470 3.48 16.63 0.44
N PHE A 471 3.48 16.30 1.73
CA PHE A 471 3.21 17.29 2.78
C PHE A 471 4.28 18.35 2.90
N ALA A 472 5.55 17.98 2.90
CA ALA A 472 6.63 18.95 3.00
C ALA A 472 6.66 19.90 1.80
N GLN A 473 6.32 19.39 0.61
CA GLN A 473 6.23 20.17 -0.61
C GLN A 473 5.03 21.13 -0.65
N SER A 474 3.97 20.88 0.14
CA SER A 474 2.76 21.72 0.16
C SER A 474 3.01 23.18 0.59
N SER A 475 4.10 23.47 1.32
CA SER A 475 4.42 24.84 1.73
C SER A 475 5.85 24.99 2.27
N ARG A 476 6.42 26.20 2.11
CA ARG A 476 7.77 26.55 2.59
C ARG A 476 7.93 26.37 4.11
N TRP A 477 6.86 26.60 4.87
CA TRP A 477 6.85 26.42 6.33
C TRP A 477 6.81 24.92 6.71
N ALA A 478 6.05 24.09 5.98
CA ALA A 478 5.99 22.65 6.17
C ALA A 478 7.36 22.02 5.92
N ALA A 479 8.00 22.37 4.80
CA ALA A 479 9.36 21.93 4.46
C ALA A 479 10.35 22.20 5.59
N LYS A 480 10.33 23.40 6.21
CA LYS A 480 11.23 23.76 7.31
C LYS A 480 11.03 22.91 8.57
N ARG A 481 9.79 22.50 8.86
CA ARG A 481 9.47 21.69 10.05
C ARG A 481 9.70 20.20 9.83
N VAL A 482 9.43 19.69 8.64
CA VAL A 482 9.75 18.31 8.28
C VAL A 482 11.28 18.10 8.26
N LYS A 483 12.07 19.11 7.85
CA LYS A 483 13.55 19.06 7.78
C LYS A 483 14.28 18.54 9.03
N ALA A 484 13.71 18.72 10.23
CA ALA A 484 14.29 18.21 11.48
C ALA A 484 14.09 16.69 11.69
N LEU A 485 13.16 16.09 10.95
CA LEU A 485 12.81 14.65 10.98
C LEU A 485 13.42 13.86 9.80
N ILE A 486 14.18 14.53 8.93
CA ILE A 486 14.78 13.97 7.71
C ILE A 486 16.22 13.55 8.00
N LYS A 487 16.64 12.40 7.44
CA LYS A 487 18.06 12.08 7.29
C LYS A 487 18.58 12.87 6.08
N THR A 488 19.50 13.81 6.29
CA THR A 488 20.05 14.63 5.19
C THR A 488 20.55 13.76 4.05
N HIS A 489 19.86 13.80 2.90
CA HIS A 489 20.35 13.35 1.61
C HIS A 489 20.38 14.54 0.65
N GLU A 490 21.23 14.45 -0.37
CA GLU A 490 21.45 15.52 -1.36
C GLU A 490 20.20 15.87 -2.20
N ASN A 491 19.12 15.10 -2.07
CA ASN A 491 17.91 15.24 -2.86
C ASN A 491 16.90 16.17 -2.17
N LYS A 492 16.67 17.36 -2.75
CA LYS A 492 15.84 18.42 -2.13
C LYS A 492 14.33 18.12 -2.12
N ASP A 493 13.87 17.17 -2.92
CA ASP A 493 12.45 17.01 -3.20
C ASP A 493 11.81 15.79 -2.50
N TYR A 494 12.50 14.65 -2.37
CA TYR A 494 12.00 13.44 -1.71
C TYR A 494 12.45 13.32 -0.25
N ILE A 495 11.56 12.88 0.63
CA ILE A 495 11.79 12.76 2.08
C ILE A 495 11.72 11.32 2.52
N GLU A 496 12.86 10.82 2.98
CA GLU A 496 12.96 9.58 3.73
C GLU A 496 12.88 9.90 5.24
N LEU A 497 11.86 9.38 5.92
CA LEU A 497 11.68 9.61 7.36
C LEU A 497 12.72 8.81 8.14
N LYS A 498 13.50 9.46 9.01
CA LYS A 498 14.58 8.81 9.78
C LYS A 498 14.11 7.60 10.63
N LEU A 499 12.87 7.63 11.10
CA LEU A 499 12.25 6.54 11.87
C LEU A 499 11.86 5.34 11.01
N LEU A 500 11.70 5.55 9.70
CA LEU A 500 11.32 4.55 8.69
C LEU A 500 12.49 4.22 7.73
N SER A 501 13.65 4.86 7.91
CA SER A 501 14.81 4.68 7.04
C SER A 501 15.59 3.43 7.43
N ASP A 502 15.77 2.50 6.49
CA ASP A 502 16.48 1.23 6.71
C ASP A 502 18.01 1.33 6.57
N GLY A 503 18.58 2.54 6.68
CA GLY A 503 20.02 2.74 6.54
C GLY A 503 20.51 2.73 5.08
N GLU A 504 19.68 3.20 4.14
CA GLU A 504 19.95 3.19 2.70
C GLU A 504 21.33 3.75 2.31
N SER A 505 21.73 4.89 2.88
CA SER A 505 23.03 5.53 2.58
C SER A 505 24.24 4.64 2.83
N SER A 506 24.22 3.83 3.91
CA SER A 506 25.31 2.90 4.18
C SER A 506 25.28 1.70 3.24
N ARG A 507 24.09 1.32 2.75
CA ARG A 507 23.91 0.19 1.84
C ARG A 507 24.32 0.52 0.40
N GLU A 508 24.10 1.74 -0.08
CA GLU A 508 24.61 2.17 -1.38
C GLU A 508 26.15 2.18 -1.43
N GLU A 509 26.78 2.63 -0.35
CA GLU A 509 28.24 2.59 -0.24
C GLU A 509 28.77 1.14 -0.18
N GLN A 510 28.03 0.26 0.49
CA GLN A 510 28.31 -1.18 0.51
C GLN A 510 28.16 -1.82 -0.88
N VAL A 511 27.09 -1.55 -1.63
CA VAL A 511 26.88 -2.04 -3.01
C VAL A 511 28.00 -1.58 -3.94
N LYS A 512 28.49 -0.35 -3.79
CA LYS A 512 29.62 0.15 -4.56
C LYS A 512 30.89 -0.66 -4.31
N LYS A 513 31.12 -1.11 -3.06
CA LYS A 513 32.30 -1.88 -2.64
C LYS A 513 32.16 -3.40 -2.81
N ALA A 514 30.94 -3.92 -2.92
CA ALA A 514 30.68 -5.35 -3.09
C ALA A 514 31.17 -5.87 -4.45
N ASP A 515 31.63 -7.11 -4.50
CA ASP A 515 31.95 -7.81 -5.75
C ASP A 515 30.74 -8.54 -6.32
N THR A 516 29.84 -8.97 -5.44
CA THR A 516 28.60 -9.67 -5.78
C THR A 516 27.41 -8.96 -5.13
N VAL A 517 26.37 -8.69 -5.91
CA VAL A 517 25.14 -8.07 -5.45
C VAL A 517 24.01 -9.09 -5.56
N VAL A 518 23.35 -9.38 -4.43
CA VAL A 518 22.22 -10.30 -4.38
C VAL A 518 20.96 -9.50 -4.08
N CYS A 519 20.08 -9.37 -5.08
CA CYS A 519 18.83 -8.65 -4.98
C CYS A 519 17.70 -9.65 -4.67
N ALA A 520 17.44 -9.89 -3.38
CA ALA A 520 16.31 -10.70 -2.94
C ALA A 520 15.01 -9.90 -3.04
N SER A 521 13.95 -10.49 -3.59
CA SER A 521 12.62 -9.90 -3.67
C SER A 521 11.56 -11.02 -3.56
N GLY A 522 11.09 -11.28 -2.34
CA GLY A 522 10.27 -12.41 -1.97
C GLY A 522 11.03 -13.73 -2.04
N ASN A 523 10.49 -14.70 -2.77
CA ASN A 523 11.14 -15.98 -3.03
C ASN A 523 11.89 -16.02 -4.37
N LEU A 524 12.02 -14.87 -5.04
CA LEU A 524 12.88 -14.61 -6.19
C LEU A 524 14.15 -13.89 -5.73
N ALA A 525 15.30 -14.22 -6.32
CA ALA A 525 16.51 -13.42 -6.18
C ALA A 525 17.26 -13.29 -7.51
N LEU A 526 17.76 -12.09 -7.77
CA LEU A 526 18.65 -11.79 -8.90
C LEU A 526 20.08 -11.62 -8.38
N VAL A 527 21.03 -12.38 -8.93
CA VAL A 527 22.44 -12.34 -8.53
C VAL A 527 23.26 -11.69 -9.63
N TYR A 528 24.11 -10.74 -9.25
CA TYR A 528 24.97 -9.99 -10.16
C TYR A 528 26.43 -10.08 -9.71
N PHE A 529 27.29 -10.57 -10.58
CA PHE A 529 28.74 -10.57 -10.40
C PHE A 529 29.34 -9.36 -11.11
N LYS A 530 29.96 -8.45 -10.34
CA LYS A 530 30.53 -7.19 -10.84
C LYS A 530 31.87 -7.36 -11.56
N VAL A 531 32.38 -8.59 -11.66
CA VAL A 531 33.55 -8.93 -12.50
C VAL A 531 33.29 -8.64 -13.99
N SER A 532 32.02 -8.66 -14.43
CA SER A 532 31.60 -8.28 -15.76
C SER A 532 30.60 -7.11 -15.71
N LYS A 533 30.57 -6.28 -16.76
CA LYS A 533 29.53 -5.25 -16.98
C LYS A 533 28.32 -5.76 -17.77
N GLU A 534 28.44 -6.92 -18.39
CA GLU A 534 27.35 -7.59 -19.11
C GLU A 534 26.93 -8.85 -18.39
N ARG A 535 25.75 -9.39 -18.75
CA ARG A 535 25.24 -10.63 -18.19
C ARG A 535 26.18 -11.80 -18.51
N MET A 536 26.63 -12.51 -17.49
CA MET A 536 27.54 -13.64 -17.61
C MET A 536 26.79 -14.91 -18.01
N THR A 537 27.45 -15.73 -18.83
CA THR A 537 26.98 -17.06 -19.22
C THR A 537 27.41 -18.11 -18.19
N LEU A 538 26.77 -19.29 -18.19
CA LEU A 538 27.13 -20.40 -17.32
C LEU A 538 28.63 -20.70 -17.38
N GLU A 539 29.20 -20.77 -18.58
CA GLU A 539 30.61 -21.12 -18.79
C GLU A 539 31.55 -20.05 -18.22
N GLU A 540 31.15 -18.77 -18.29
CA GLU A 540 31.90 -17.67 -17.69
C GLU A 540 31.77 -17.65 -16.16
N ILE A 541 30.58 -17.99 -15.64
CA ILE A 541 30.33 -18.12 -14.20
C ILE A 541 31.14 -19.29 -13.65
N ASP A 542 31.15 -20.44 -14.30
CA ASP A 542 31.94 -21.61 -13.85
C ASP A 542 33.45 -21.36 -13.94
N ALA A 543 33.91 -20.55 -14.91
CA ALA A 543 35.31 -20.14 -14.99
C ALA A 543 35.72 -19.19 -13.85
N ALA A 544 34.83 -18.27 -13.44
CA ALA A 544 35.09 -17.30 -12.38
C ALA A 544 34.80 -17.85 -10.96
N PHE A 545 33.77 -18.69 -10.84
CA PHE A 545 33.20 -19.22 -9.60
C PHE A 545 32.90 -20.73 -9.75
N PRO A 546 33.93 -21.59 -9.73
CA PRO A 546 33.77 -23.01 -10.06
C PRO A 546 32.73 -23.73 -9.21
N ASN A 547 31.86 -24.50 -9.86
CA ASN A 547 30.77 -25.29 -9.26
C ASN A 547 29.67 -24.47 -8.55
N LEU A 548 29.63 -23.15 -8.66
CA LEU A 548 28.66 -22.33 -7.92
C LEU A 548 27.21 -22.70 -8.27
N VAL A 549 26.87 -22.82 -9.56
CA VAL A 549 25.50 -23.14 -9.99
C VAL A 549 25.06 -24.50 -9.47
N ASN A 550 25.94 -25.50 -9.51
CA ASN A 550 25.67 -26.83 -8.97
C ASN A 550 25.54 -26.81 -7.43
N LEU A 551 26.39 -26.07 -6.71
CA LEU A 551 26.27 -25.96 -5.25
C LEU A 551 24.95 -25.30 -4.83
N LEU A 552 24.52 -24.27 -5.57
CA LEU A 552 23.25 -23.59 -5.34
C LEU A 552 22.06 -24.50 -5.66
N SER A 553 22.05 -25.17 -6.81
CA SER A 553 20.93 -26.04 -7.20
C SER A 553 20.77 -27.27 -6.30
N GLN A 554 21.83 -27.71 -5.63
CA GLN A 554 21.79 -28.82 -4.66
C GLN A 554 21.34 -28.39 -3.26
N HIS A 555 21.25 -27.10 -2.97
CA HIS A 555 20.79 -26.63 -1.66
C HIS A 555 19.27 -26.83 -1.53
N PRO A 556 18.75 -27.47 -0.47
CA PRO A 556 17.32 -27.80 -0.34
C PRO A 556 16.40 -26.57 -0.28
N GLY A 557 16.95 -25.40 0.03
CA GLY A 557 16.24 -24.13 0.01
C GLY A 557 16.04 -23.49 -1.36
N ILE A 558 16.70 -24.01 -2.40
CA ILE A 558 16.64 -23.48 -3.76
C ILE A 558 15.83 -24.48 -4.60
N GLY A 559 14.80 -23.99 -5.27
CA GLY A 559 13.96 -24.80 -6.15
C GLY A 559 14.68 -25.07 -7.47
N PHE A 560 15.20 -23.99 -8.07
CA PHE A 560 16.06 -24.06 -9.24
C PHE A 560 16.87 -22.76 -9.41
N VAL A 561 17.94 -22.86 -10.20
CA VAL A 561 18.75 -21.74 -10.66
C VAL A 561 18.58 -21.59 -12.17
N LEU A 562 18.13 -20.42 -12.61
CA LEU A 562 18.05 -20.07 -14.03
C LEU A 562 19.33 -19.33 -14.44
N VAL A 563 19.93 -19.76 -15.55
CA VAL A 563 21.17 -19.21 -16.10
C VAL A 563 21.17 -19.38 -17.62
N ARG A 564 21.90 -18.52 -18.34
CA ARG A 564 22.08 -18.65 -19.79
C ARG A 564 23.41 -19.33 -20.09
N SER A 565 23.40 -20.45 -20.80
CA SER A 565 24.58 -21.11 -21.37
C SER A 565 24.84 -20.60 -22.79
N LYS A 566 26.11 -20.56 -23.20
CA LYS A 566 26.50 -20.27 -24.60
C LYS A 566 26.09 -21.38 -25.55
N ASP A 567 26.16 -22.62 -25.08
CA ASP A 567 25.96 -23.80 -25.92
C ASP A 567 24.50 -24.27 -25.88
N ASP A 568 23.87 -24.21 -24.71
CA ASP A 568 22.55 -24.79 -24.46
C ASP A 568 21.41 -23.75 -24.34
N GLY A 569 21.73 -22.46 -24.42
CA GLY A 569 20.75 -21.38 -24.29
C GLY A 569 20.25 -21.19 -22.87
N LEU A 570 18.98 -20.81 -22.69
CA LEU A 570 18.38 -20.64 -21.36
C LEU A 570 18.14 -21.99 -20.67
N ILE A 571 18.68 -22.16 -19.46
CA ILE A 571 18.51 -23.40 -18.69
C ILE A 571 18.04 -23.11 -17.26
N ALA A 572 17.19 -24.00 -16.73
CA ALA A 572 16.82 -24.07 -15.31
C ALA A 572 17.41 -25.34 -14.70
N VAL A 573 18.28 -25.17 -13.71
CA VAL A 573 19.01 -26.24 -13.03
C VAL A 573 18.39 -26.49 -11.66
N GLY A 574 17.78 -27.66 -11.48
CA GLY A 574 17.29 -28.16 -10.19
C GLY A 574 18.24 -29.19 -9.57
N SER A 575 17.93 -29.67 -8.38
CA SER A 575 18.76 -30.66 -7.67
C SER A 575 18.82 -32.04 -8.34
N LYS A 576 17.81 -32.38 -9.15
CA LYS A 576 17.62 -33.71 -9.77
C LYS A 576 17.47 -33.69 -11.29
N GLY A 577 17.62 -32.53 -11.92
CA GLY A 577 17.45 -32.41 -13.36
C GLY A 577 17.59 -30.99 -13.85
N VAL A 578 17.64 -30.87 -15.16
CA VAL A 578 17.84 -29.63 -15.90
C VAL A 578 16.75 -29.53 -16.96
N TYR A 579 16.13 -28.36 -17.06
CA TYR A 579 15.24 -28.01 -18.16
C TYR A 579 15.94 -27.01 -19.07
N TYR A 580 16.15 -27.40 -20.32
CA TYR A 580 16.63 -26.55 -21.41
C TYR A 580 15.43 -25.83 -22.05
N LEU A 581 15.22 -24.55 -21.69
CA LEU A 581 14.02 -23.81 -22.06
C LEU A 581 13.99 -23.46 -23.56
N ASP A 582 15.13 -23.24 -24.21
CA ASP A 582 15.14 -22.86 -25.63
C ASP A 582 14.82 -24.04 -26.55
N SER A 583 15.27 -25.25 -26.19
CA SER A 583 15.02 -26.49 -26.94
C SER A 583 13.77 -27.25 -26.47
N ASP A 584 13.19 -26.84 -25.35
CA ASP A 584 12.07 -27.48 -24.67
C ASP A 584 12.35 -28.94 -24.26
N THR A 585 13.58 -29.22 -23.80
CA THR A 585 14.03 -30.58 -23.41
C THR A 585 14.41 -30.67 -21.95
N VAL A 586 14.20 -31.84 -21.33
CA VAL A 586 14.49 -32.09 -19.91
C VAL A 586 15.45 -33.25 -19.78
N ASP A 587 16.51 -33.06 -18.98
CA ASP A 587 17.37 -34.13 -18.49
C ASP A 587 17.09 -34.37 -16.99
N GLY A 588 16.79 -35.61 -16.60
CA GLY A 588 16.34 -35.94 -15.24
C GLY A 588 14.91 -35.50 -14.92
N GLU A 589 14.68 -34.96 -13.71
CA GLU A 589 13.38 -34.41 -13.28
C GLU A 589 13.21 -32.96 -13.74
N ASN A 590 12.03 -32.59 -14.27
CA ASN A 590 11.75 -31.20 -14.66
C ASN A 590 11.66 -30.29 -13.41
N PRO A 591 12.57 -29.30 -13.23
CA PRO A 591 12.57 -28.44 -12.05
C PRO A 591 11.34 -27.53 -11.95
N LEU A 592 10.61 -27.32 -13.04
CA LEU A 592 9.46 -26.43 -13.10
C LEU A 592 8.11 -27.11 -12.81
N THR A 593 8.10 -28.43 -12.56
CA THR A 593 6.88 -29.26 -12.44
C THR A 593 5.80 -28.68 -11.52
N HIS A 594 6.18 -28.02 -10.42
CA HIS A 594 5.25 -27.51 -9.41
C HIS A 594 4.96 -26.00 -9.50
N TYR A 595 5.53 -25.28 -10.48
CA TYR A 595 5.45 -23.82 -10.55
C TYR A 595 4.36 -23.29 -11.51
N GLY A 596 3.49 -24.19 -12.00
CA GLY A 596 2.42 -23.85 -12.95
C GLY A 596 2.81 -24.05 -14.41
N GLU A 597 1.80 -24.24 -15.27
CA GLU A 597 1.97 -24.57 -16.69
C GLU A 597 2.69 -23.47 -17.50
N ASN A 598 2.53 -22.21 -17.07
CA ASN A 598 3.11 -21.05 -17.75
C ASN A 598 4.50 -20.66 -17.24
N ALA A 599 5.05 -21.36 -16.23
CA ALA A 599 6.34 -21.01 -15.62
C ALA A 599 7.47 -20.88 -16.65
N ALA A 600 7.57 -21.83 -17.59
CA ALA A 600 8.60 -21.81 -18.62
C ALA A 600 8.45 -20.61 -19.58
N MET A 601 7.22 -20.19 -19.89
CA MET A 601 6.97 -19.00 -20.71
C MET A 601 7.41 -17.72 -19.96
N HIS A 602 7.04 -17.59 -18.68
CA HIS A 602 7.41 -16.43 -17.87
C HIS A 602 8.93 -16.32 -17.67
N LEU A 603 9.62 -17.45 -17.51
CA LEU A 603 11.10 -17.47 -17.42
C LEU A 603 11.77 -17.07 -18.74
N ARG A 604 11.22 -17.51 -19.88
CA ARG A 604 11.70 -17.06 -21.21
C ARG A 604 11.47 -15.57 -21.40
N GLU A 605 10.33 -15.01 -20.95
CA GLU A 605 10.09 -13.57 -21.00
C GLU A 605 11.11 -12.81 -20.14
N LEU A 606 11.30 -13.23 -18.88
CA LEU A 606 12.25 -12.60 -17.96
C LEU A 606 13.69 -12.61 -18.51
N ASP A 607 14.07 -13.69 -19.20
CA ASP A 607 15.37 -13.84 -19.84
C ASP A 607 15.63 -12.84 -20.99
N THR A 608 14.58 -12.22 -21.53
CA THR A 608 14.71 -11.16 -22.53
C THR A 608 15.11 -9.80 -21.93
N TYR A 609 15.01 -9.64 -20.60
CA TYR A 609 15.21 -8.35 -19.96
C TYR A 609 16.72 -8.05 -19.84
N PRO A 610 17.20 -6.90 -20.36
CA PRO A 610 18.62 -6.54 -20.27
C PRO A 610 19.18 -6.52 -18.84
N ASP A 611 18.37 -6.13 -17.86
CA ASP A 611 18.78 -5.96 -16.46
C ASP A 611 18.48 -7.18 -15.57
N VAL A 612 18.10 -8.32 -16.16
CA VAL A 612 17.97 -9.59 -15.42
C VAL A 612 19.33 -10.03 -14.85
N GLY A 613 19.31 -10.73 -13.72
CA GLY A 613 20.50 -11.25 -13.06
C GLY A 613 21.35 -12.18 -13.92
N ASP A 614 22.65 -12.28 -13.57
CA ASP A 614 23.54 -13.33 -14.09
C ASP A 614 22.97 -14.72 -13.73
N LEU A 615 22.48 -14.83 -12.49
CA LEU A 615 21.64 -15.95 -12.04
C LEU A 615 20.29 -15.41 -11.56
N VAL A 616 19.23 -16.15 -11.86
CA VAL A 616 17.91 -15.96 -11.22
C VAL A 616 17.62 -17.18 -10.37
N LEU A 617 17.34 -16.98 -9.09
CA LEU A 617 17.04 -18.05 -8.16
C LEU A 617 15.58 -17.96 -7.73
N ILE A 618 14.90 -19.10 -7.78
CA ILE A 618 13.60 -19.30 -7.13
C ILE A 618 13.83 -20.23 -5.95
N SER A 619 13.31 -19.87 -4.77
CA SER A 619 13.39 -20.74 -3.59
C SER A 619 12.67 -22.06 -3.82
N MET A 620 12.83 -23.00 -2.91
CA MET A 620 11.93 -24.16 -2.85
C MET A 620 10.45 -23.73 -2.84
N TYR A 621 9.60 -24.60 -3.37
CA TYR A 621 8.15 -24.58 -3.21
C TYR A 621 7.69 -25.97 -2.78
N ASP A 622 6.93 -26.03 -1.68
CA ASP A 622 6.33 -27.23 -1.12
C ASP A 622 4.84 -27.28 -1.52
N PRO A 623 4.46 -28.11 -2.50
CA PRO A 623 3.07 -28.18 -2.97
C PRO A 623 2.12 -28.87 -1.99
N GLU A 624 2.62 -29.58 -0.97
CA GLU A 624 1.77 -30.22 0.04
C GLU A 624 1.23 -29.19 1.04
N TRP A 625 2.09 -28.25 1.43
CA TRP A 625 1.76 -27.21 2.42
C TRP A 625 1.48 -25.84 1.80
N ASP A 626 1.61 -25.73 0.47
CA ASP A 626 1.55 -24.47 -0.28
C ASP A 626 2.52 -23.42 0.29
N GLU A 627 3.76 -23.85 0.56
CA GLU A 627 4.77 -23.01 1.19
C GLU A 627 5.96 -22.70 0.29
N VAL A 628 6.45 -21.47 0.37
CA VAL A 628 7.73 -21.04 -0.22
C VAL A 628 8.75 -20.73 0.87
N ALA A 629 10.01 -20.48 0.49
CA ALA A 629 11.04 -20.02 1.41
C ALA A 629 11.57 -18.65 0.97
N ALA A 630 10.89 -17.59 1.39
CA ALA A 630 11.27 -16.22 1.06
C ALA A 630 12.76 -15.96 1.40
N PHE A 631 13.51 -15.38 0.47
CA PHE A 631 14.89 -14.94 0.72
C PHE A 631 14.95 -13.69 1.60
N GLU A 632 13.80 -13.06 1.83
CA GLU A 632 13.56 -11.97 2.78
C GLU A 632 12.95 -12.49 4.09
N GLU A 633 13.01 -11.68 5.14
CA GLU A 633 12.44 -12.02 6.44
C GLU A 633 10.93 -11.72 6.52
N LEU A 634 10.17 -12.19 5.52
CA LEU A 634 8.72 -12.01 5.38
C LEU A 634 8.05 -13.38 5.29
N VAL A 635 7.01 -13.62 6.09
CA VAL A 635 6.31 -14.92 6.13
C VAL A 635 5.25 -15.05 5.06
N GLY A 636 4.60 -13.94 4.68
CA GLY A 636 3.93 -13.79 3.40
C GLY A 636 4.92 -13.21 2.41
N SER A 637 5.01 -13.75 1.20
CA SER A 637 5.96 -13.26 0.20
C SER A 637 5.39 -13.39 -1.20
N HIS A 638 5.88 -12.54 -2.10
CA HIS A 638 5.49 -12.55 -3.49
C HIS A 638 6.67 -12.13 -4.37
N GLY A 639 6.53 -12.33 -5.67
CA GLY A 639 7.47 -11.88 -6.69
C GLY A 639 8.27 -12.94 -7.38
N GLY A 640 8.20 -14.18 -6.91
CA GLY A 640 8.72 -15.33 -7.63
C GLY A 640 7.60 -16.18 -8.20
N LEU A 641 7.86 -17.50 -8.18
CA LEU A 641 6.93 -18.53 -8.58
C LEU A 641 6.58 -19.42 -7.39
N GLY A 642 5.39 -20.01 -7.43
CA GLY A 642 4.96 -21.08 -6.53
C GLY A 642 3.89 -20.60 -5.54
N GLY A 643 2.85 -21.40 -5.39
CA GLY A 643 1.68 -21.13 -4.59
C GLY A 643 0.83 -19.96 -5.09
N ASP A 644 0.04 -19.41 -4.18
CA ASP A 644 -0.98 -18.40 -4.45
C ASP A 644 -0.48 -17.04 -4.98
N GLN A 645 0.82 -16.74 -4.88
CA GLN A 645 1.38 -15.46 -5.34
C GLN A 645 1.16 -15.18 -6.84
N ASN A 646 1.03 -16.23 -7.67
CA ASN A 646 0.82 -16.10 -9.10
C ASN A 646 -0.66 -16.14 -9.51
N HIS A 647 -1.58 -16.16 -8.54
CA HIS A 647 -3.02 -16.33 -8.77
C HIS A 647 -3.86 -15.16 -8.23
N PRO A 648 -3.60 -13.90 -8.64
CA PRO A 648 -4.47 -12.78 -8.33
C PRO A 648 -5.85 -12.89 -9.00
N PHE A 649 -6.72 -11.93 -8.70
CA PHE A 649 -8.07 -11.89 -9.26
C PHE A 649 -8.39 -10.58 -9.97
N ILE A 650 -9.43 -10.62 -10.80
CA ILE A 650 -10.15 -9.45 -11.29
C ILE A 650 -11.65 -9.70 -11.16
N MET A 651 -12.36 -8.73 -10.58
CA MET A 651 -13.80 -8.74 -10.36
C MET A 651 -14.44 -7.53 -11.01
N PHE A 652 -15.45 -7.75 -11.84
CA PHE A 652 -16.05 -6.72 -12.68
C PHE A 652 -17.54 -6.98 -12.94
N PRO A 653 -18.33 -5.96 -13.33
CA PRO A 653 -19.75 -6.14 -13.65
C PRO A 653 -19.93 -7.13 -14.80
N LYS A 654 -20.92 -8.03 -14.67
CA LYS A 654 -21.23 -9.04 -15.69
C LYS A 654 -21.53 -8.44 -17.07
N SER A 655 -22.01 -7.20 -17.11
CA SER A 655 -22.24 -6.44 -18.36
C SER A 655 -20.98 -6.19 -19.19
N PHE A 656 -19.78 -6.37 -18.62
CA PHE A 656 -18.51 -6.18 -19.33
C PHE A 656 -18.12 -7.41 -20.17
N ASP A 657 -18.76 -8.55 -19.90
CA ASP A 657 -18.52 -9.83 -20.56
C ASP A 657 -19.84 -10.62 -20.68
N PRO A 658 -20.82 -10.11 -21.44
CA PRO A 658 -22.16 -10.71 -21.51
C PRO A 658 -22.14 -12.13 -22.08
N ASP A 659 -21.20 -12.40 -22.99
CA ASP A 659 -21.08 -13.65 -23.74
C ASP A 659 -20.08 -14.65 -23.12
N ASN A 660 -19.45 -14.31 -21.99
CA ASN A 660 -18.43 -15.10 -21.31
C ASN A 660 -17.23 -15.47 -22.20
N GLU A 661 -16.75 -14.49 -22.95
CA GLU A 661 -15.61 -14.63 -23.86
C GLU A 661 -14.27 -14.44 -23.14
N ILE A 662 -14.25 -13.71 -22.02
CA ILE A 662 -13.01 -13.49 -21.26
C ILE A 662 -12.61 -14.79 -20.56
N LYS A 663 -11.49 -15.35 -21.01
CA LYS A 663 -10.83 -16.56 -20.51
C LYS A 663 -9.31 -16.39 -20.58
N ASP A 664 -8.59 -17.21 -19.83
CA ASP A 664 -7.14 -17.41 -19.95
C ASP A 664 -6.35 -16.09 -19.91
N LEU A 665 -6.50 -15.36 -18.80
CA LEU A 665 -5.80 -14.10 -18.56
C LEU A 665 -4.39 -14.40 -18.06
N ILE A 666 -3.41 -14.18 -18.93
CA ILE A 666 -1.98 -14.44 -18.66
C ILE A 666 -1.21 -13.13 -18.75
N GLY A 667 -0.55 -12.78 -17.66
CA GLY A 667 0.30 -11.61 -17.51
C GLY A 667 -0.48 -10.29 -17.44
N ALA A 668 0.17 -9.30 -16.82
CA ALA A 668 -0.37 -7.94 -16.69
C ALA A 668 -0.81 -7.29 -18.03
N PRO A 669 -0.15 -7.53 -19.19
CA PRO A 669 -0.61 -7.01 -20.48
C PRO A 669 -2.02 -7.48 -20.90
N ALA A 670 -2.47 -8.67 -20.48
CA ALA A 670 -3.83 -9.13 -20.74
C ALA A 670 -4.86 -8.28 -19.97
N ILE A 671 -4.56 -7.95 -18.70
CA ILE A 671 -5.38 -7.06 -17.87
C ILE A 671 -5.41 -5.66 -18.46
N TYR A 672 -4.27 -5.11 -18.91
CA TYR A 672 -4.23 -3.82 -19.60
C TYR A 672 -5.19 -3.78 -20.79
N LYS A 673 -5.17 -4.78 -21.67
CA LYS A 673 -6.07 -4.84 -22.85
C LYS A 673 -7.55 -4.81 -22.44
N LEU A 674 -7.93 -5.53 -21.38
CA LEU A 674 -9.30 -5.50 -20.85
C LEU A 674 -9.68 -4.12 -20.33
N LEU A 675 -8.85 -3.56 -19.44
CA LEU A 675 -9.11 -2.25 -18.84
C LEU A 675 -9.16 -1.16 -19.92
N LYS A 676 -8.24 -1.19 -20.89
CA LYS A 676 -8.19 -0.26 -22.02
C LYS A 676 -9.46 -0.32 -22.86
N LYS A 677 -9.93 -1.54 -23.20
CA LYS A 677 -11.22 -1.75 -23.88
C LYS A 677 -12.38 -1.14 -23.09
N TRP A 678 -12.38 -1.27 -21.77
CA TRP A 678 -13.44 -0.77 -20.90
C TRP A 678 -13.41 0.74 -20.67
N THR A 679 -12.23 1.37 -20.76
CA THR A 679 -12.08 2.83 -20.67
C THR A 679 -12.39 3.52 -22.00
N GLU A 680 -12.03 2.91 -23.14
CA GLU A 680 -12.16 3.54 -24.47
C GLU A 680 -13.46 3.17 -25.20
N GLY A 681 -14.00 1.98 -24.97
CA GLY A 681 -14.97 1.31 -25.84
C GLY A 681 -16.35 1.09 -25.24
N ARG A 682 -16.98 2.11 -24.64
CA ARG A 682 -18.38 2.03 -24.17
C ARG A 682 -19.24 3.21 -24.55
#